data_AF-A0A9P6NFL7-F1
#
_entry.id   AF-A0A9P6NFL7-F1
#
_cell.length_a   1.000
_cell.length_b   1.000
_cell.length_c   1.000
_cell.angle_alpha   90.00
_cell.angle_beta   90.00
_cell.angle_gamma   90.00
#
_symmetry.space_group_name_H-M   'P 1'
#
loop_
_entity.id
_entity.type
_entity.pdbx_description
1 polymer ?
#
loop_
_entity_poly.entity_id
_entity_poly.type
_entity_poly.pdbx_seq_one_letter_code
_entity_poly.pdbx_strand_id
1 'polypeptide(L)'
;MNSFEQFKGELFNSLDSNLIKSPPYSHLFGKGQSHPKQHPIKISISSSSSPPPPPGTNKWYTQLILQPNGTEPIYPLPYALAYLNGTSLLSNQSTLPYLGLGISHSTNQQIVYGPPISNQSEEPVKFYLNPLIISFCFSASELNSQNITSNLSYWSELVVHFNITCQNVKGTNHIHIPICRGSAFITLNYLELTPIIRSTLAIINVFQEKELVNDFKKYKIDFNDQSTWLLYSKPNLNGDPNLDLKKMNQNTLIHNLGKWNGIIQIVKMSENYNQSSSNIQRFNEESIYDRGVGVWVDKANISSDSIHSGSYSFNWYSKGPRARFQSPLIFALPHHLEALVEPTKGTEPIILLNSRVTGQMKLLESDKWLFKEDMKLIKKFNILPKNPNHPNLIDLSPDQKVLLTEILIKELEINFESESNLNSYYFAGKKIAKQALQCLTAKYILKDDDLTFICLEKTKKSLLQFSNNTKRIDNQLIYDQTWKGLISSSMFKSGNEHDDFGNGVYNDHHFHFSYFIHAASILVHLDSNFLKEVEVYINNLIRDVNNSSTNDFHFPLFRYFDWFLGHSLATGLVPSLDGKNQESCSEDINFLYSLKTWSEVIKNENLLNLSELQLCILNRSIQNYYLIKDDNLNIPKSFKSNKVPGILFENKSDYTAFFSNQIDAIHMIQVIPITPITPFFRAERFIEEEWNSKISEIAQSLKNGYCTLLFLQYSIINPKLVLHTMMKFLKLKKEIPLDDGLSLSWCFGFIFSQLDENR
;
A
#
# COMPACT_ATOMS: atom_id res chain seq x y z
N MET A 1 13.38 -21.85 -14.00
CA MET A 1 12.65 -20.57 -13.91
C MET A 1 13.64 -19.44 -14.05
N ASN A 2 13.34 -18.42 -14.85
CA ASN A 2 14.09 -17.17 -14.83
C ASN A 2 14.11 -16.63 -13.40
N SER A 3 15.25 -16.09 -12.96
CA SER A 3 15.47 -15.71 -11.56
C SER A 3 14.48 -14.68 -11.02
N PHE A 4 13.78 -13.93 -11.88
CA PHE A 4 12.88 -12.81 -11.53
C PHE A 4 11.45 -12.94 -12.07
N GLU A 5 10.94 -14.15 -12.30
CA GLU A 5 9.56 -14.36 -12.78
C GLU A 5 8.52 -14.19 -11.63
N GLN A 6 8.32 -12.94 -11.19
CA GLN A 6 7.50 -12.57 -10.02
C GLN A 6 6.00 -12.49 -10.30
N PHE A 7 5.62 -12.25 -11.56
CA PHE A 7 4.24 -12.16 -11.99
C PHE A 7 4.04 -13.09 -13.20
N LYS A 8 2.95 -13.88 -13.19
CA LYS A 8 2.59 -14.82 -14.26
C LYS A 8 1.10 -14.77 -14.63
N GLY A 9 0.75 -15.17 -15.84
CA GLY A 9 -0.63 -15.25 -16.30
C GLY A 9 -1.04 -14.11 -17.21
N GLU A 10 -2.25 -14.19 -17.74
CA GLU A 10 -2.72 -13.37 -18.86
C GLU A 10 -2.92 -11.89 -18.52
N LEU A 11 -3.11 -11.55 -17.23
CA LEU A 11 -3.33 -10.16 -16.82
C LEU A 11 -2.03 -9.36 -16.70
N PHE A 12 -0.88 -10.01 -16.57
CA PHE A 12 0.41 -9.36 -16.33
C PHE A 12 1.21 -9.19 -17.62
N ASN A 13 0.75 -8.25 -18.44
CA ASN A 13 1.28 -7.94 -19.77
C ASN A 13 1.68 -6.47 -19.90
N SER A 14 2.56 -6.17 -20.87
CA SER A 14 2.94 -4.78 -21.14
C SER A 14 1.73 -3.98 -21.60
N LEU A 15 1.52 -2.81 -21.01
CA LEU A 15 0.50 -1.85 -21.46
C LEU A 15 0.62 -1.55 -22.96
N ASP A 16 1.85 -1.34 -23.42
CA ASP A 16 2.18 -1.07 -24.81
C ASP A 16 3.54 -1.69 -25.16
N SER A 17 3.54 -2.65 -26.10
CA SER A 17 4.74 -3.39 -26.50
C SER A 17 5.79 -2.56 -27.25
N ASN A 18 5.43 -1.40 -27.78
CA ASN A 18 6.38 -0.47 -28.40
C ASN A 18 7.07 0.42 -27.37
N LEU A 19 6.31 0.85 -26.36
CA LEU A 19 6.84 1.71 -25.28
C LEU A 19 7.89 1.02 -24.40
N ILE A 20 7.88 -0.30 -24.30
CA ILE A 20 8.88 -1.05 -23.51
C ILE A 20 10.23 -1.20 -24.23
N LYS A 21 10.32 -0.90 -25.53
CA LYS A 21 11.55 -1.07 -26.33
C LYS A 21 12.57 0.05 -26.09
N SER A 22 12.12 1.17 -25.54
CA SER A 22 12.92 2.36 -25.32
C SER A 22 12.53 3.01 -23.99
N PRO A 23 13.46 3.72 -23.32
CA PRO A 23 13.10 4.53 -22.16
C PRO A 23 12.01 5.54 -22.54
N PRO A 24 11.28 6.10 -21.55
CA PRO A 24 10.27 7.11 -21.80
C PRO A 24 10.79 8.18 -22.76
N TYR A 25 9.95 8.54 -23.73
CA TYR A 25 10.39 9.28 -24.91
C TYR A 25 11.25 10.49 -24.53
N SER A 26 12.48 10.52 -25.03
CA SER A 26 13.45 11.54 -24.65
C SER A 26 13.05 12.96 -25.03
N HIS A 27 12.13 13.10 -25.99
CA HIS A 27 11.56 14.39 -26.38
C HIS A 27 10.40 14.83 -25.48
N LEU A 28 9.74 13.90 -24.77
CA LEU A 28 8.69 14.21 -23.80
C LEU A 28 9.30 14.40 -22.40
N PHE A 29 10.03 13.42 -21.88
CA PHE A 29 10.49 13.41 -20.48
C PHE A 29 11.99 13.69 -20.31
N GLY A 30 12.62 14.24 -21.36
CA GLY A 30 14.05 14.50 -21.43
C GLY A 30 14.90 13.22 -21.55
N LYS A 31 16.23 13.37 -21.67
CA LYS A 31 17.17 12.23 -21.70
C LYS A 31 17.26 11.47 -20.37
N GLY A 32 16.56 11.94 -19.35
CA GLY A 32 16.58 11.50 -17.98
C GLY A 32 17.75 12.05 -17.18
N GLN A 33 17.58 12.09 -15.85
CA GLN A 33 18.57 12.59 -14.90
C GLN A 33 18.79 11.57 -13.77
N SER A 34 19.94 11.68 -13.10
CA SER A 34 20.24 10.88 -11.92
C SER A 34 19.54 11.48 -10.70
N HIS A 35 18.81 10.67 -9.96
CA HIS A 35 18.12 11.12 -8.74
C HIS A 35 19.11 11.62 -7.66
N PRO A 36 18.81 12.68 -6.88
CA PRO A 36 19.68 13.13 -5.79
C PRO A 36 19.88 12.04 -4.72
N LYS A 37 18.82 11.29 -4.40
CA LYS A 37 18.89 10.09 -3.55
C LYS A 37 19.37 8.90 -4.38
N GLN A 38 20.66 8.59 -4.31
CA GLN A 38 21.28 7.42 -4.94
C GLN A 38 20.94 6.12 -4.20
N HIS A 39 21.14 4.98 -4.86
CA HIS A 39 21.08 3.66 -4.21
C HIS A 39 22.12 3.58 -3.08
N PRO A 40 21.71 3.54 -1.80
CA PRO A 40 22.63 3.51 -0.65
C PRO A 40 23.43 2.22 -0.57
N ILE A 41 22.76 1.13 -0.96
CA ILE A 41 23.20 -0.23 -0.79
C ILE A 41 23.68 -0.74 -2.14
N LYS A 42 24.77 -1.53 -2.14
CA LYS A 42 25.19 -2.29 -3.31
C LYS A 42 24.08 -3.27 -3.68
N ILE A 43 23.30 -2.92 -4.69
CA ILE A 43 22.42 -3.86 -5.37
C ILE A 43 23.35 -4.81 -6.12
N SER A 44 23.55 -6.02 -5.57
CA SER A 44 24.41 -7.02 -6.20
C SER A 44 23.64 -7.69 -7.33
N ILE A 45 23.77 -7.14 -8.53
CA ILE A 45 23.21 -7.73 -9.73
C ILE A 45 24.06 -8.96 -10.07
N SER A 46 23.54 -10.17 -9.85
CA SER A 46 24.16 -11.38 -10.39
C SER A 46 24.32 -11.21 -11.89
N SER A 47 25.45 -11.65 -12.46
CA SER A 47 25.76 -11.61 -13.90
C SER A 47 24.86 -12.54 -14.73
N SER A 48 23.54 -12.42 -14.61
CA SER A 48 22.55 -13.08 -15.44
C SER A 48 22.42 -12.35 -16.78
N SER A 49 22.04 -13.09 -17.82
CA SER A 49 21.81 -12.59 -19.18
C SER A 49 20.71 -11.52 -19.29
N SER A 50 19.96 -11.25 -18.22
CA SER A 50 18.94 -10.21 -18.12
C SER A 50 19.11 -9.43 -16.80
N PRO A 51 19.06 -8.08 -16.84
CA PRO A 51 19.13 -7.28 -15.62
C PRO A 51 17.86 -7.47 -14.76
N PRO A 52 17.96 -7.39 -13.42
CA PRO A 52 16.79 -7.46 -12.56
C PRO A 52 15.86 -6.27 -12.81
N PRO A 53 14.54 -6.41 -12.56
CA PRO A 53 13.63 -5.27 -12.61
C PRO A 53 14.07 -4.22 -11.59
N PRO A 54 13.91 -2.92 -11.89
CA PRO A 54 14.31 -1.87 -10.95
C PRO A 54 13.57 -2.03 -9.61
N PRO A 55 14.21 -1.74 -8.47
CA PRO A 55 13.55 -1.80 -7.18
C PRO A 55 12.45 -0.72 -7.09
N GLY A 56 11.30 -1.10 -6.52
CA GLY A 56 10.23 -0.15 -6.23
C GLY A 56 10.59 0.86 -5.14
N THR A 57 10.01 2.05 -5.24
CA THR A 57 10.18 3.17 -4.31
C THR A 57 9.15 3.18 -3.18
N ASN A 58 7.99 2.57 -3.42
CA ASN A 58 6.83 2.55 -2.51
C ASN A 58 6.53 1.11 -2.07
N LYS A 59 7.58 0.33 -1.80
CA LYS A 59 7.47 -1.06 -1.37
C LYS A 59 7.85 -1.19 0.10
N TRP A 60 7.27 -2.19 0.75
CA TRP A 60 7.52 -2.51 2.16
C TRP A 60 9.00 -2.76 2.48
N TYR A 61 9.78 -3.21 1.50
CA TYR A 61 11.21 -3.45 1.65
C TYR A 61 12.08 -2.23 1.34
N THR A 62 11.54 -1.14 0.76
CA THR A 62 12.35 -0.01 0.27
C THR A 62 13.19 0.61 1.38
N GLN A 63 12.73 0.60 2.63
CA GLN A 63 13.49 1.16 3.76
C GLN A 63 14.84 0.46 3.99
N LEU A 64 14.98 -0.82 3.65
CA LEU A 64 16.27 -1.51 3.71
C LEU A 64 17.30 -0.86 2.79
N ILE A 65 16.86 -0.19 1.71
CA ILE A 65 17.72 0.43 0.70
C ILE A 65 17.61 1.96 0.70
N LEU A 66 17.35 2.60 1.85
CA LEU A 66 17.44 4.07 2.03
C LEU A 66 18.68 4.49 2.85
N GLN A 67 19.21 5.70 2.57
CA GLN A 67 20.41 6.24 3.22
C GLN A 67 20.11 6.98 4.54
N PRO A 68 21.05 6.98 5.51
CA PRO A 68 22.21 6.10 5.61
C PRO A 68 21.93 5.05 6.70
N ASN A 69 21.65 3.82 6.26
CA ASN A 69 21.75 2.57 7.03
C ASN A 69 20.44 1.92 7.54
N GLY A 70 19.31 2.01 6.82
CA GLY A 70 18.22 1.02 6.89
C GLY A 70 17.62 0.77 8.29
N THR A 71 17.50 1.83 9.07
CA THR A 71 17.27 1.72 10.50
C THR A 71 15.81 1.65 10.88
N GLU A 72 15.01 2.25 10.03
CA GLU A 72 13.58 2.26 10.06
C GLU A 72 13.09 0.87 9.66
N PRO A 73 12.25 0.22 10.49
CA PRO A 73 11.88 -1.15 10.26
C PRO A 73 11.09 -1.31 8.96
N ILE A 74 11.29 -2.44 8.29
CA ILE A 74 10.35 -2.96 7.33
C ILE A 74 9.30 -3.82 8.03
N TYR A 75 8.13 -3.94 7.42
CA TYR A 75 6.96 -4.61 8.01
C TYR A 75 6.51 -5.81 7.16
N PRO A 76 7.29 -6.90 7.06
CA PRO A 76 6.83 -8.09 6.34
C PRO A 76 5.57 -8.73 6.94
N LEU A 77 5.26 -8.42 8.21
CA LEU A 77 4.16 -8.94 9.01
C LEU A 77 4.30 -10.45 9.36
N PRO A 78 3.88 -10.89 10.56
CA PRO A 78 3.44 -10.06 11.69
C PRO A 78 4.59 -9.29 12.38
N TYR A 79 5.83 -9.56 11.98
CA TYR A 79 7.03 -8.96 12.55
C TYR A 79 7.38 -7.61 11.91
N ALA A 80 8.06 -6.77 12.68
CA ALA A 80 8.86 -5.65 12.20
C ALA A 80 10.34 -6.02 12.24
N LEU A 81 11.08 -5.77 11.16
CA LEU A 81 12.50 -6.11 11.02
C LEU A 81 13.32 -4.85 10.73
N ALA A 82 14.44 -4.66 11.43
CA ALA A 82 15.30 -3.49 11.24
C ALA A 82 16.76 -3.89 11.06
N TYR A 83 17.47 -3.22 10.15
CA TYR A 83 18.93 -3.32 10.09
C TYR A 83 19.54 -2.36 11.12
N LEU A 84 20.23 -2.94 12.10
CA LEU A 84 20.85 -2.20 13.21
C LEU A 84 22.34 -2.12 12.94
N ASN A 85 22.88 -0.93 12.81
CA ASN A 85 24.28 -0.69 12.43
C ASN A 85 25.06 0.06 13.52
N GLY A 86 24.45 0.28 14.68
CA GLY A 86 25.07 0.97 15.81
C GLY A 86 25.00 2.49 15.75
N THR A 87 24.44 3.09 14.70
CA THR A 87 24.22 4.55 14.62
C THR A 87 22.75 4.92 14.66
N SER A 88 21.86 3.95 14.51
CA SER A 88 20.44 4.23 14.39
C SER A 88 19.71 4.56 15.68
N LEU A 89 18.55 5.20 15.56
CA LEU A 89 17.67 5.47 16.70
C LEU A 89 17.33 4.17 17.46
N LEU A 90 17.00 3.09 16.75
CA LEU A 90 16.74 1.79 17.38
C LEU A 90 18.02 1.12 17.91
N SER A 91 19.19 1.42 17.32
CA SER A 91 20.48 0.85 17.77
C SER A 91 20.98 1.48 19.07
N ASN A 92 20.69 2.78 19.29
CA ASN A 92 21.23 3.58 20.38
C ASN A 92 20.41 3.52 21.68
N GLN A 93 19.45 2.58 21.78
CA GLN A 93 18.62 2.40 22.98
C GLN A 93 19.36 1.78 24.17
N SER A 94 20.67 1.48 24.06
CA SER A 94 21.45 0.88 25.14
C SER A 94 22.90 1.37 25.13
N THR A 95 23.62 1.16 26.25
CA THR A 95 25.03 1.56 26.42
C THR A 95 25.97 0.92 25.40
N LEU A 96 25.64 -0.28 24.92
CA LEU A 96 26.33 -0.97 23.83
C LEU A 96 25.41 -1.01 22.60
N PRO A 97 25.69 -0.28 21.51
CA PRO A 97 24.78 -0.21 20.37
C PRO A 97 24.40 -1.59 19.82
N TYR A 98 23.15 -1.76 19.39
CA TYR A 98 22.73 -2.98 18.71
C TYR A 98 23.25 -3.03 17.28
N LEU A 99 23.68 -4.21 16.83
CA LEU A 99 24.31 -4.46 15.54
C LEU A 99 23.76 -5.76 14.96
N GLY A 100 23.28 -5.77 13.72
CA GLY A 100 22.73 -6.96 13.06
C GLY A 100 21.26 -6.80 12.65
N LEU A 101 20.49 -7.88 12.72
CA LEU A 101 19.06 -7.87 12.40
C LEU A 101 18.23 -7.78 13.68
N GLY A 102 17.53 -6.65 13.85
CA GLY A 102 16.52 -6.46 14.89
C GLY A 102 15.17 -7.05 14.48
N ILE A 103 14.52 -7.74 15.40
CA ILE A 103 13.19 -8.34 15.27
C ILE A 103 12.30 -7.80 16.40
N SER A 104 11.14 -7.28 16.02
CA SER A 104 10.15 -6.72 16.94
C SER A 104 8.77 -7.29 16.66
N HIS A 105 8.02 -7.57 17.73
CA HIS A 105 6.58 -7.83 17.69
C HIS A 105 5.95 -7.53 19.04
N SER A 106 4.99 -6.61 19.05
CA SER A 106 4.28 -6.17 20.26
C SER A 106 3.12 -7.12 20.63
N THR A 107 2.80 -7.28 21.91
CA THR A 107 1.55 -7.90 22.35
C THR A 107 0.41 -6.88 22.36
N ASN A 108 -0.84 -7.33 22.44
CA ASN A 108 -2.03 -6.49 22.55
C ASN A 108 -1.96 -5.53 23.75
N GLN A 109 -1.39 -5.99 24.87
CA GLN A 109 -1.22 -5.16 26.07
C GLN A 109 -0.16 -4.07 25.89
N GLN A 110 0.74 -4.23 24.91
CA GLN A 110 1.79 -3.26 24.61
C GLN A 110 1.36 -2.21 23.56
N ILE A 111 0.18 -2.33 22.95
CA ILE A 111 -0.32 -1.31 22.02
C ILE A 111 -0.41 0.03 22.75
N VAL A 112 0.20 1.05 22.16
CA VAL A 112 0.20 2.41 22.71
C VAL A 112 -0.95 3.17 22.08
N TYR A 113 -1.83 3.68 22.93
CA TYR A 113 -2.95 4.53 22.51
C TYR A 113 -2.63 6.00 22.77
N GLY A 114 -2.95 6.84 21.81
CA GLY A 114 -2.89 8.29 21.95
C GLY A 114 -3.96 8.83 22.91
N PRO A 115 -3.96 10.14 23.16
CA PRO A 115 -5.02 10.76 23.96
C PRO A 115 -6.38 10.65 23.23
N PRO A 116 -7.50 10.76 23.97
CA PRO A 116 -8.83 10.96 23.37
C PRO A 116 -8.86 12.17 22.42
N ILE A 117 -9.77 12.17 21.45
CA ILE A 117 -9.92 13.27 20.49
C ILE A 117 -10.30 14.58 21.19
N SER A 118 -11.21 14.52 22.15
CA SER A 118 -11.62 15.61 23.04
C SER A 118 -11.61 15.17 24.52
N ASN A 119 -11.76 16.14 25.44
CA ASN A 119 -11.74 15.89 26.89
C ASN A 119 -13.01 15.22 27.45
N GLN A 120 -13.94 14.77 26.60
CA GLN A 120 -15.16 14.10 27.02
C GLN A 120 -14.89 12.61 27.32
N SER A 121 -15.54 12.07 28.35
CA SER A 121 -15.44 10.65 28.68
C SER A 121 -16.01 9.79 27.56
N GLU A 122 -15.35 8.66 27.26
CA GLU A 122 -15.75 7.66 26.23
C GLU A 122 -15.45 8.02 24.77
N GLU A 123 -14.72 9.10 24.50
CA GLU A 123 -14.27 9.38 23.14
C GLU A 123 -13.17 8.43 22.63
N PRO A 124 -13.17 8.13 21.32
CA PRO A 124 -12.11 7.36 20.71
C PRO A 124 -10.76 8.10 20.75
N VAL A 125 -9.68 7.31 20.73
CA VAL A 125 -8.30 7.81 20.79
C VAL A 125 -7.83 8.33 19.43
N LYS A 126 -6.92 9.31 19.44
CA LYS A 126 -6.36 9.93 18.23
C LYS A 126 -5.50 8.99 17.41
N PHE A 127 -4.76 8.10 18.05
CA PHE A 127 -3.95 7.12 17.34
C PHE A 127 -3.79 5.85 18.15
N TYR A 128 -3.41 4.78 17.48
CA TYR A 128 -2.77 3.65 18.13
C TYR A 128 -1.55 3.21 17.31
N LEU A 129 -0.50 2.79 18.01
CA LEU A 129 0.71 2.29 17.38
C LEU A 129 1.27 1.11 18.17
N ASN A 130 2.11 0.35 17.50
CA ASN A 130 2.79 -0.77 18.12
C ASN A 130 4.24 -0.37 18.43
N PRO A 131 4.68 -0.45 19.70
CA PRO A 131 6.03 -0.03 20.06
C PRO A 131 7.08 -0.92 19.40
N LEU A 132 8.22 -0.32 19.05
CA LEU A 132 9.36 -1.03 18.45
C LEU A 132 10.29 -1.55 19.55
N ILE A 133 9.92 -2.69 20.12
CA ILE A 133 10.70 -3.40 21.13
C ILE A 133 11.53 -4.48 20.41
N ILE A 134 12.86 -4.37 20.48
CA ILE A 134 13.76 -5.36 19.86
C ILE A 134 13.82 -6.62 20.74
N SER A 135 12.87 -7.53 20.51
CA SER A 135 12.82 -8.84 21.17
C SER A 135 14.07 -9.66 20.88
N PHE A 136 14.59 -9.57 19.64
CA PHE A 136 15.85 -10.21 19.25
C PHE A 136 16.66 -9.28 18.36
N CYS A 137 17.96 -9.20 18.61
CA CYS A 137 18.97 -8.65 17.74
C CYS A 137 19.98 -9.76 17.44
N PHE A 138 19.90 -10.32 16.23
CA PHE A 138 20.81 -11.35 15.74
C PHE A 138 22.05 -10.69 15.15
N SER A 139 23.19 -10.95 15.80
CA SER A 139 24.48 -10.32 15.56
C SER A 139 25.59 -11.38 15.44
N ALA A 140 26.83 -10.91 15.36
CA ALA A 140 28.02 -11.75 15.46
C ALA A 140 29.16 -11.02 16.18
N SER A 141 30.06 -11.76 16.85
CA SER A 141 31.21 -11.19 17.57
C SER A 141 32.16 -10.39 16.68
N GLU A 142 32.19 -10.69 15.39
CA GLU A 142 33.03 -10.03 14.40
C GLU A 142 32.47 -8.67 13.94
N LEU A 143 31.19 -8.37 14.21
CA LEU A 143 30.53 -7.15 13.78
C LEU A 143 30.74 -5.99 14.76
N ASN A 144 31.04 -4.82 14.21
CA ASN A 144 31.07 -3.53 14.89
C ASN A 144 30.52 -2.43 13.97
N SER A 145 30.33 -1.22 14.51
CA SER A 145 29.75 -0.09 13.78
C SER A 145 30.58 0.41 12.59
N GLN A 146 31.86 0.02 12.50
CA GLN A 146 32.76 0.43 11.41
C GLN A 146 32.87 -0.60 10.29
N ASN A 147 32.52 -1.87 10.53
CA ASN A 147 32.72 -2.95 9.56
C ASN A 147 31.42 -3.65 9.11
N ILE A 148 30.30 -3.39 9.79
CA ILE A 148 29.00 -3.92 9.41
C ILE A 148 28.54 -3.28 8.10
N THR A 149 28.23 -4.11 7.14
CA THR A 149 27.74 -3.71 5.82
C THR A 149 26.55 -4.57 5.45
N SER A 150 25.75 -4.13 4.49
CA SER A 150 24.60 -4.89 4.03
C SER A 150 24.40 -4.82 2.52
N ASN A 151 23.69 -5.81 1.99
CA ASN A 151 23.22 -5.79 0.61
C ASN A 151 21.83 -6.41 0.44
N LEU A 152 21.13 -5.95 -0.60
CA LEU A 152 19.93 -6.59 -1.11
C LEU A 152 20.33 -7.38 -2.37
N SER A 153 20.16 -8.70 -2.32
CA SER A 153 20.58 -9.61 -3.40
C SER A 153 19.43 -10.10 -4.28
N TYR A 154 18.20 -9.99 -3.77
CA TYR A 154 16.98 -10.32 -4.49
C TYR A 154 15.82 -9.49 -3.91
N TRP A 155 14.90 -9.04 -4.77
CA TRP A 155 13.67 -8.39 -4.36
C TRP A 155 12.53 -8.77 -5.30
N SER A 156 11.35 -8.86 -4.72
CA SER A 156 10.09 -9.09 -5.39
C SER A 156 8.94 -8.54 -4.56
N GLU A 157 7.72 -8.60 -5.11
CA GLU A 157 6.50 -8.18 -4.41
C GLU A 157 6.38 -8.79 -3.01
N LEU A 158 6.66 -10.09 -2.87
CA LEU A 158 6.40 -10.84 -1.65
C LEU A 158 7.67 -11.28 -0.91
N VAL A 159 8.84 -11.27 -1.55
CA VAL A 159 10.09 -11.82 -1.01
C VAL A 159 11.29 -10.93 -1.30
N VAL A 160 12.16 -10.72 -0.31
CA VAL A 160 13.47 -10.08 -0.47
C VAL A 160 14.58 -10.89 0.20
N HIS A 161 15.80 -10.83 -0.33
CA HIS A 161 16.98 -11.47 0.28
C HIS A 161 17.96 -10.41 0.75
N PHE A 162 18.04 -10.25 2.06
CA PHE A 162 18.92 -9.30 2.72
C PHE A 162 20.16 -10.01 3.28
N ASN A 163 21.33 -9.41 3.12
CA ASN A 163 22.58 -9.94 3.64
C ASN A 163 23.25 -8.91 4.56
N ILE A 164 23.75 -9.38 5.70
CA ILE A 164 24.63 -8.61 6.58
C ILE A 164 26.04 -9.20 6.48
N THR A 165 27.04 -8.37 6.21
CA THR A 165 28.43 -8.77 5.94
C THR A 165 29.43 -7.99 6.80
N CYS A 166 30.61 -8.57 7.00
CA CYS A 166 31.71 -7.97 7.76
C CYS A 166 32.87 -7.59 6.82
N GLN A 167 33.14 -6.29 6.65
CA GLN A 167 34.08 -5.79 5.62
C GLN A 167 35.55 -6.16 5.86
N ASN A 168 35.98 -6.33 7.12
CA ASN A 168 37.40 -6.50 7.47
C ASN A 168 37.88 -7.96 7.50
N VAL A 169 37.03 -8.92 7.13
CA VAL A 169 37.38 -10.35 7.08
C VAL A 169 37.60 -10.72 5.62
N LYS A 170 38.79 -11.25 5.27
CA LYS A 170 39.05 -11.84 3.95
C LYS A 170 38.15 -13.08 3.79
N GLY A 171 36.95 -12.92 3.23
CA GLY A 171 36.01 -14.04 3.06
C GLY A 171 34.58 -13.63 2.69
N THR A 172 33.74 -14.64 2.47
CA THR A 172 32.31 -14.54 2.13
C THR A 172 31.42 -14.50 3.39
N ASN A 173 31.94 -14.10 4.55
CA ASN A 173 31.25 -14.22 5.84
C ASN A 173 29.99 -13.35 5.87
N HIS A 174 28.85 -13.95 6.16
CA HIS A 174 27.58 -13.25 6.10
C HIS A 174 26.50 -13.90 6.95
N ILE A 175 25.44 -13.11 7.21
CA ILE A 175 24.13 -13.60 7.63
C ILE A 175 23.19 -13.39 6.46
N HIS A 176 22.74 -14.46 5.81
CA HIS A 176 21.75 -14.41 4.73
C HIS A 176 20.35 -14.54 5.31
N ILE A 177 19.48 -13.61 4.95
CA ILE A 177 18.15 -13.43 5.56
C ILE A 177 17.11 -13.36 4.42
N PRO A 178 16.51 -14.50 4.03
CA PRO A 178 15.36 -14.51 3.15
C PRO A 178 14.12 -14.05 3.94
N ILE A 179 13.51 -12.95 3.50
CA ILE A 179 12.36 -12.32 4.14
C ILE A 179 11.17 -12.44 3.21
N CYS A 180 10.08 -13.04 3.69
CA CYS A 180 8.84 -13.20 2.96
C CYS A 180 7.69 -12.54 3.74
N ARG A 181 6.80 -11.82 3.03
CA ARG A 181 5.54 -11.30 3.59
C ARG A 181 4.77 -12.42 4.30
N GLY A 182 4.30 -12.15 5.51
CA GLY A 182 3.53 -13.10 6.32
C GLY A 182 4.30 -14.30 6.86
N SER A 183 5.59 -14.48 6.56
CA SER A 183 6.32 -15.70 6.99
C SER A 183 6.26 -15.87 8.50
N ALA A 184 5.90 -17.07 8.97
CA ALA A 184 5.89 -17.37 10.38
C ALA A 184 7.29 -17.44 10.98
N PHE A 185 8.23 -18.04 10.24
CA PHE A 185 9.64 -18.11 10.62
C PHE A 185 10.41 -16.92 10.07
N ILE A 186 11.23 -16.31 10.93
CA ILE A 186 12.36 -15.50 10.50
C ILE A 186 13.56 -16.43 10.41
N THR A 187 14.23 -16.45 9.25
CA THR A 187 15.33 -17.37 8.97
C THR A 187 16.63 -16.59 8.81
N LEU A 188 17.68 -17.04 9.49
CA LEU A 188 19.03 -16.50 9.42
C LEU A 188 20.01 -17.63 9.09
N ASN A 189 20.72 -17.51 7.98
CA ASN A 189 21.76 -18.46 7.59
C ASN A 189 23.14 -17.83 7.83
N TYR A 190 23.85 -18.32 8.85
CA TYR A 190 25.18 -17.88 9.23
C TYR A 190 26.25 -18.61 8.43
N LEU A 191 27.24 -17.85 7.96
CA LEU A 191 28.47 -18.37 7.35
C LEU A 191 29.69 -17.71 7.99
N GLU A 192 30.50 -18.50 8.67
CA GLU A 192 31.81 -18.13 9.24
C GLU A 192 31.75 -16.95 10.23
N LEU A 193 30.68 -16.86 11.01
CA LEU A 193 30.45 -15.81 12.01
C LEU A 193 30.11 -16.43 13.36
N THR A 194 30.49 -15.79 14.46
CA THR A 194 30.22 -16.25 15.82
C THR A 194 28.92 -15.64 16.34
N PRO A 195 27.79 -16.37 16.41
CA PRO A 195 26.48 -15.76 16.70
C PRO A 195 26.42 -15.12 18.10
N ILE A 196 25.89 -13.90 18.15
CA ILE A 196 25.49 -13.20 19.38
C ILE A 196 24.02 -12.82 19.23
N ILE A 197 23.21 -13.13 20.24
CA ILE A 197 21.80 -12.78 20.28
C ILE A 197 21.58 -11.83 21.45
N ARG A 198 21.08 -10.62 21.18
CA ARG A 198 20.76 -9.62 22.20
C ARG A 198 19.28 -9.28 22.22
N SER A 199 18.79 -8.68 23.30
CA SER A 199 17.40 -8.23 23.41
C SER A 199 17.30 -6.98 24.27
N THR A 200 16.35 -6.09 23.96
CA THR A 200 15.98 -5.00 24.89
C THR A 200 15.17 -5.51 26.08
N LEU A 201 14.58 -6.70 25.96
CA LEU A 201 13.85 -7.39 27.01
C LEU A 201 14.79 -8.27 27.84
N ALA A 202 14.51 -8.40 29.13
CA ALA A 202 15.24 -9.34 29.98
C ALA A 202 14.79 -10.76 29.66
N ILE A 203 15.74 -11.60 29.30
CA ILE A 203 15.55 -13.03 29.10
C ILE A 203 15.39 -13.65 30.49
N ILE A 204 14.22 -14.21 30.78
CA ILE A 204 13.93 -14.88 32.04
C ILE A 204 14.50 -16.29 31.98
N ASN A 205 14.01 -17.09 31.02
CA ASN A 205 14.40 -18.49 30.84
C ASN A 205 14.91 -18.76 29.43
N VAL A 206 15.86 -19.69 29.34
CA VAL A 206 16.26 -20.35 28.09
C VAL A 206 16.20 -21.85 28.36
N PHE A 207 15.14 -22.49 27.89
CA PHE A 207 14.97 -23.92 28.00
C PHE A 207 15.40 -24.58 26.69
N GLN A 208 16.34 -25.51 26.77
CA GLN A 208 16.77 -26.28 25.61
C GLN A 208 16.11 -27.65 25.66
N GLU A 209 15.43 -28.04 24.58
CA GLU A 209 14.92 -29.39 24.43
C GLU A 209 16.06 -30.40 24.35
N LYS A 210 15.84 -31.58 24.94
CA LYS A 210 16.84 -32.66 24.95
C LYS A 210 16.96 -33.33 23.59
N GLU A 211 15.82 -33.56 22.96
CA GLU A 211 15.72 -34.23 21.67
C GLU A 211 15.73 -33.21 20.53
N LEU A 212 16.27 -33.64 19.38
CA LEU A 212 16.21 -32.83 18.17
C LEU A 212 14.79 -32.92 17.58
N VAL A 213 14.27 -31.77 17.17
CA VAL A 213 13.01 -31.66 16.45
C VAL A 213 13.34 -31.58 14.96
N ASN A 214 13.09 -32.67 14.21
CA ASN A 214 13.38 -32.72 12.78
C ASN A 214 14.85 -32.36 12.44
N ASP A 215 15.79 -32.86 13.24
CA ASP A 215 17.23 -32.54 13.26
C ASP A 215 17.60 -31.11 13.68
N PHE A 216 16.64 -30.30 14.13
CA PHE A 216 16.91 -28.99 14.70
C PHE A 216 16.97 -29.06 16.21
N LYS A 217 17.95 -28.37 16.79
CA LYS A 217 17.98 -28.10 18.22
C LYS A 217 16.96 -27.01 18.53
N LYS A 218 16.05 -27.27 19.47
CA LYS A 218 14.97 -26.38 19.87
C LYS A 218 15.27 -25.72 21.21
N TYR A 219 15.05 -24.41 21.25
CA TYR A 219 15.12 -23.57 22.43
C TYR A 219 13.79 -22.85 22.62
N LYS A 220 13.29 -22.84 23.85
CA LYS A 220 12.19 -22.00 24.28
C LYS A 220 12.73 -20.85 25.13
N ILE A 221 12.44 -19.62 24.73
CA ILE A 221 12.97 -18.40 25.33
C ILE A 221 11.81 -17.58 25.86
N ASP A 222 11.82 -17.33 27.17
CA ASP A 222 10.80 -16.52 27.85
C ASP A 222 11.37 -15.16 28.22
N PHE A 223 10.60 -14.10 27.97
CA PHE A 223 10.96 -12.73 28.32
C PHE A 223 10.15 -12.18 29.48
N ASN A 224 10.64 -11.08 30.07
CA ASN A 224 9.99 -10.40 31.18
C ASN A 224 8.68 -9.69 30.79
N ASP A 225 8.37 -9.56 29.50
CA ASP A 225 7.08 -9.10 28.99
C ASP A 225 6.04 -10.23 28.83
N GLN A 226 6.35 -11.42 29.37
CA GLN A 226 5.54 -12.64 29.30
C GLN A 226 5.39 -13.21 27.87
N SER A 227 6.15 -12.72 26.89
CA SER A 227 6.22 -13.37 25.58
C SER A 227 7.15 -14.59 25.62
N THR A 228 6.77 -15.62 24.84
CA THR A 228 7.57 -16.82 24.62
C THR A 228 7.85 -16.96 23.13
N TRP A 229 9.08 -17.35 22.81
CA TRP A 229 9.56 -17.58 21.45
C TRP A 229 10.23 -18.94 21.35
N LEU A 230 10.14 -19.57 20.19
CA LEU A 230 10.88 -20.78 19.87
C LEU A 230 12.00 -20.45 18.89
N LEU A 231 13.21 -20.85 19.23
CA LEU A 231 14.38 -20.76 18.37
C LEU A 231 14.83 -22.17 18.01
N TYR A 232 14.99 -22.40 16.71
CA TYR A 232 15.48 -23.64 16.14
C TYR A 232 16.83 -23.40 15.49
N SER A 233 17.76 -24.34 15.63
CA SER A 233 19.07 -24.24 15.00
C SER A 233 19.54 -25.57 14.43
N LYS A 234 20.16 -25.54 13.25
CA LYS A 234 20.79 -26.71 12.62
C LYS A 234 22.09 -26.28 11.92
N PRO A 235 23.22 -26.97 12.17
CA PRO A 235 24.46 -26.73 11.42
C PRO A 235 24.29 -27.04 9.94
N ASN A 236 24.99 -26.30 9.07
CA ASN A 236 24.88 -26.47 7.61
C ASN A 236 25.65 -27.69 7.10
N LEU A 237 26.80 -27.98 7.71
CA LEU A 237 27.67 -29.09 7.30
C LEU A 237 27.65 -30.19 8.34
N ASN A 238 27.69 -31.44 7.86
CA ASN A 238 27.83 -32.60 8.74
C ASN A 238 29.18 -32.53 9.47
N GLY A 239 29.14 -32.48 10.80
CA GLY A 239 30.32 -32.39 11.67
C GLY A 239 30.54 -31.02 12.32
N ASP A 240 29.88 -29.96 11.83
CA ASP A 240 29.86 -28.67 12.53
C ASP A 240 29.10 -28.81 13.86
N PRO A 241 29.55 -28.13 14.92
CA PRO A 241 28.89 -28.25 16.21
C PRO A 241 27.49 -27.63 16.17
N ASN A 242 26.56 -28.23 16.93
CA ASN A 242 25.27 -27.60 17.19
C ASN A 242 25.47 -26.23 17.85
N LEU A 243 24.54 -25.31 17.60
CA LEU A 243 24.50 -24.03 18.31
C LEU A 243 24.47 -24.31 19.82
N ASP A 244 25.40 -23.71 20.56
CA ASP A 244 25.49 -23.75 22.03
C ASP A 244 25.35 -22.33 22.57
N LEU A 245 24.10 -21.94 22.85
CA LEU A 245 23.77 -20.63 23.42
C LEU A 245 23.99 -20.63 24.93
N LYS A 246 24.90 -19.78 25.42
CA LYS A 246 25.04 -19.48 26.84
C LYS A 246 24.54 -18.08 27.16
N LYS A 247 23.79 -17.98 28.25
CA LYS A 247 23.34 -16.70 28.80
C LYS A 247 24.53 -16.00 29.47
N MET A 248 25.02 -14.93 28.84
CA MET A 248 26.14 -14.14 29.37
C MET A 248 25.65 -13.15 30.44
N ASN A 249 24.49 -12.55 30.21
CA ASN A 249 23.81 -11.64 31.13
C ASN A 249 22.29 -11.69 30.91
N GLN A 250 21.52 -10.77 31.51
CA GLN A 250 20.07 -10.77 31.42
C GLN A 250 19.53 -10.56 29.99
N ASN A 251 20.32 -10.04 29.06
CA ASN A 251 19.87 -9.59 27.75
C ASN A 251 20.70 -10.17 26.58
N THR A 252 21.71 -10.99 26.86
CA THR A 252 22.67 -11.48 25.86
C THR A 252 22.86 -12.98 25.95
N LEU A 253 22.69 -13.67 24.83
CA LEU A 253 23.12 -15.04 24.59
C LEU A 253 24.30 -15.06 23.60
N ILE A 254 25.30 -15.90 23.86
CA ILE A 254 26.48 -16.04 23.00
C ILE A 254 26.67 -17.50 22.62
N HIS A 255 27.07 -17.73 21.38
CA HIS A 255 27.56 -19.03 20.95
C HIS A 255 29.00 -19.28 21.43
N ASN A 256 29.21 -20.36 22.19
CA ASN A 256 30.49 -20.61 22.86
C ASN A 256 31.53 -21.43 22.08
N LEU A 257 31.24 -21.87 20.84
CA LEU A 257 32.14 -22.76 20.08
C LEU A 257 32.85 -22.05 18.93
N GLY A 258 32.88 -20.71 18.94
CA GLY A 258 33.55 -19.87 17.95
C GLY A 258 32.71 -19.65 16.69
N LYS A 259 33.37 -19.53 15.53
CA LYS A 259 32.70 -19.32 14.25
C LYS A 259 31.76 -20.49 13.94
N TRP A 260 30.61 -20.17 13.37
CA TRP A 260 29.56 -21.13 13.15
C TRP A 260 28.94 -20.99 11.76
N ASN A 261 28.55 -22.14 11.20
CA ASN A 261 27.89 -22.26 9.91
C ASN A 261 26.57 -23.00 10.12
N GLY A 262 25.44 -22.32 9.93
CA GLY A 262 24.16 -22.95 10.19
C GLY A 262 22.96 -22.04 10.05
N ILE A 263 21.80 -22.67 10.15
CA ILE A 263 20.50 -22.02 10.06
C ILE A 263 19.97 -21.79 11.47
N ILE A 264 19.50 -20.58 11.74
CA ILE A 264 18.63 -20.24 12.85
C ILE A 264 17.26 -19.88 12.31
N GLN A 265 16.22 -20.46 12.87
CA GLN A 265 14.83 -20.07 12.60
C GLN A 265 14.13 -19.72 13.90
N ILE A 266 13.35 -18.64 13.90
CA ILE A 266 12.68 -18.15 15.09
C ILE A 266 11.21 -17.81 14.83
N VAL A 267 10.35 -18.14 15.79
CA VAL A 267 8.90 -17.85 15.79
C VAL A 267 8.44 -17.32 17.14
N LYS A 268 7.44 -16.44 17.12
CA LYS A 268 6.73 -15.99 18.32
C LYS A 268 5.55 -16.92 18.59
N MET A 269 5.33 -17.28 19.86
CA MET A 269 4.12 -17.99 20.27
C MET A 269 2.93 -17.03 20.41
N SER A 270 1.72 -17.55 20.24
CA SER A 270 0.47 -16.81 20.38
C SER A 270 0.33 -16.18 21.76
N GLU A 271 -0.47 -15.11 21.88
CA GLU A 271 -0.68 -14.44 23.16
C GLU A 271 -1.32 -15.33 24.22
N ASN A 272 -2.09 -16.33 23.80
CA ASN A 272 -2.76 -17.27 24.69
C ASN A 272 -1.85 -18.42 25.12
N TYR A 273 -0.66 -18.56 24.54
CA TYR A 273 0.27 -19.64 24.84
C TYR A 273 0.59 -19.74 26.33
N ASN A 274 0.96 -18.62 26.97
CA ASN A 274 1.28 -18.60 28.41
C ASN A 274 0.06 -18.49 29.32
N GLN A 275 -1.10 -18.11 28.78
CA GLN A 275 -2.35 -18.02 29.54
C GLN A 275 -3.01 -19.40 29.70
N SER A 276 -2.68 -20.35 28.81
CA SER A 276 -3.19 -21.71 28.92
C SER A 276 -2.56 -22.46 30.08
N SER A 277 -3.39 -22.86 31.05
CA SER A 277 -3.01 -23.81 32.10
C SER A 277 -2.84 -25.24 31.56
N SER A 278 -3.25 -25.51 30.31
CA SER A 278 -3.16 -26.82 29.68
C SER A 278 -1.82 -26.99 28.95
N ASN A 279 -0.97 -27.87 29.48
CA ASN A 279 0.27 -28.30 28.81
C ASN A 279 -0.01 -28.84 27.40
N ILE A 280 -1.18 -29.45 27.18
CA ILE A 280 -1.58 -30.02 25.88
C ILE A 280 -1.79 -28.91 24.85
N GLN A 281 -2.42 -27.79 25.21
CA GLN A 281 -2.64 -26.69 24.26
C GLN A 281 -1.33 -26.05 23.84
N ARG A 282 -0.42 -25.83 24.80
CA ARG A 282 0.94 -25.34 24.52
C ARG A 282 1.70 -26.28 23.60
N PHE A 283 1.69 -27.58 23.92
CA PHE A 283 2.31 -28.60 23.08
C PHE A 283 1.73 -28.63 21.66
N ASN A 284 0.40 -28.53 21.52
CA ASN A 284 -0.26 -28.54 20.22
C ASN A 284 0.15 -27.34 19.36
N GLU A 285 0.25 -26.15 19.96
CA GLU A 285 0.73 -24.96 19.24
C GLU A 285 2.19 -25.09 18.83
N GLU A 286 3.07 -25.51 19.75
CA GLU A 286 4.47 -25.80 19.44
C GLU A 286 4.59 -26.82 18.30
N SER A 287 3.74 -27.85 18.29
CA SER A 287 3.77 -28.91 17.27
C SER A 287 3.56 -28.39 15.85
N ILE A 288 2.82 -27.29 15.65
CA ILE A 288 2.66 -26.67 14.33
C ILE A 288 4.01 -26.14 13.84
N TYR A 289 4.70 -25.37 14.69
CA TYR A 289 6.01 -24.82 14.37
C TYR A 289 7.09 -25.91 14.28
N ASP A 290 7.06 -26.91 15.17
CA ASP A 290 7.95 -28.07 15.12
C ASP A 290 7.85 -28.78 13.77
N ARG A 291 6.64 -28.93 13.21
CA ARG A 291 6.43 -29.49 11.87
C ARG A 291 6.92 -28.57 10.76
N GLY A 292 6.76 -27.25 10.87
CA GLY A 292 7.16 -26.27 9.87
C GLY A 292 8.67 -25.92 9.82
N VAL A 293 9.45 -26.28 10.84
CA VAL A 293 10.88 -25.94 10.91
C VAL A 293 11.70 -26.52 9.75
N GLY A 294 12.73 -25.80 9.30
CA GLY A 294 13.59 -26.19 8.18
C GLY A 294 13.02 -25.86 6.80
N VAL A 295 11.97 -25.04 6.76
CA VAL A 295 11.32 -24.53 5.54
C VAL A 295 11.22 -23.01 5.62
N TRP A 296 11.58 -22.33 4.54
CA TRP A 296 11.32 -20.90 4.35
C TRP A 296 11.07 -20.61 2.88
N VAL A 297 10.38 -19.51 2.58
CA VAL A 297 10.14 -19.09 1.21
C VAL A 297 11.41 -18.45 0.64
N ASP A 298 11.93 -18.98 -0.47
CA ASP A 298 13.08 -18.42 -1.19
C ASP A 298 12.62 -17.50 -2.33
N LYS A 299 11.53 -17.85 -3.01
CA LYS A 299 10.92 -17.05 -4.08
C LYS A 299 9.41 -17.13 -4.00
N ALA A 300 8.75 -16.17 -4.62
CA ALA A 300 7.31 -16.18 -4.79
C ALA A 300 6.94 -15.66 -6.16
N ASN A 301 5.76 -16.04 -6.64
CA ASN A 301 5.12 -15.32 -7.71
C ASN A 301 3.65 -15.05 -7.40
N ILE A 302 3.12 -14.02 -8.03
CA ILE A 302 1.70 -13.74 -8.12
C ILE A 302 1.26 -14.20 -9.51
N SER A 303 0.25 -15.07 -9.56
CA SER A 303 -0.30 -15.53 -10.83
C SER A 303 -1.75 -15.12 -10.98
N SER A 304 -2.13 -14.73 -12.19
CA SER A 304 -3.53 -14.59 -12.61
C SER A 304 -3.96 -15.81 -13.42
N ASP A 305 -5.23 -16.22 -13.29
CA ASP A 305 -5.82 -17.20 -14.21
C ASP A 305 -6.23 -16.51 -15.53
N SER A 306 -7.17 -17.08 -16.28
CA SER A 306 -7.69 -16.50 -17.52
C SER A 306 -8.36 -15.15 -17.29
N ILE A 307 -8.41 -14.34 -18.34
CA ILE A 307 -9.22 -13.11 -18.41
C ILE A 307 -10.67 -13.41 -17.92
N HIS A 308 -11.30 -12.43 -17.25
CA HIS A 308 -12.63 -12.47 -16.64
C HIS A 308 -12.80 -13.43 -15.46
N SER A 309 -11.79 -14.20 -15.09
CA SER A 309 -11.91 -15.14 -13.97
C SER A 309 -12.12 -14.40 -12.65
N GLY A 310 -11.42 -13.30 -12.39
CA GLY A 310 -11.32 -12.72 -11.05
C GLY A 310 -10.51 -13.59 -10.08
N SER A 311 -9.77 -14.57 -10.60
CA SER A 311 -8.90 -15.43 -9.78
C SER A 311 -7.45 -14.94 -9.83
N TYR A 312 -6.78 -14.98 -8.69
CA TYR A 312 -5.33 -14.77 -8.60
C TYR A 312 -4.75 -15.66 -7.50
N SER A 313 -3.43 -15.82 -7.48
CA SER A 313 -2.77 -16.68 -6.50
C SER A 313 -1.42 -16.17 -6.07
N PHE A 314 -1.05 -16.48 -4.82
CA PHE A 314 0.32 -16.39 -4.33
C PHE A 314 0.91 -17.79 -4.34
N ASN A 315 1.97 -17.99 -5.12
CA ASN A 315 2.68 -19.26 -5.21
C ASN A 315 4.06 -19.12 -4.57
N TRP A 316 4.29 -19.89 -3.52
CA TRP A 316 5.48 -19.86 -2.68
C TRP A 316 6.43 -20.98 -3.11
N TYR A 317 7.69 -20.62 -3.32
CA TYR A 317 8.75 -21.57 -3.66
C TYR A 317 9.71 -21.67 -2.49
N SER A 318 9.54 -22.75 -1.74
CA SER A 318 10.24 -22.97 -0.49
C SER A 318 11.65 -23.54 -0.69
N LYS A 319 12.53 -23.26 0.26
CA LYS A 319 13.89 -23.78 0.39
C LYS A 319 14.15 -24.20 1.83
N GLY A 320 15.21 -24.95 2.01
CA GLY A 320 15.63 -25.49 3.30
C GLY A 320 15.67 -27.02 3.30
N PRO A 321 16.25 -27.63 4.33
CA PRO A 321 16.44 -29.08 4.40
C PRO A 321 15.13 -29.88 4.34
N ARG A 322 13.99 -29.25 4.67
CA ARG A 322 12.69 -29.92 4.72
C ARG A 322 11.67 -29.44 3.69
N ALA A 323 12.04 -28.49 2.82
CA ALA A 323 11.12 -27.89 1.85
C ALA A 323 10.57 -28.86 0.79
N ARG A 324 11.11 -30.08 0.67
CA ARG A 324 10.55 -31.14 -0.20
C ARG A 324 9.41 -31.93 0.44
N PHE A 325 9.26 -31.83 1.76
CA PHE A 325 8.35 -32.67 2.54
C PHE A 325 7.29 -31.86 3.29
N GLN A 326 7.44 -30.53 3.32
CA GLN A 326 6.68 -29.65 4.18
C GLN A 326 6.49 -28.30 3.48
N SER A 327 5.23 -27.87 3.38
CA SER A 327 4.85 -26.55 2.88
C SER A 327 5.17 -25.46 3.91
N PRO A 328 5.37 -24.20 3.49
CA PRO A 328 5.73 -23.11 4.38
C PRO A 328 4.53 -22.69 5.23
N LEU A 329 4.84 -22.14 6.41
CA LEU A 329 3.89 -21.55 7.33
C LEU A 329 3.84 -20.04 7.13
N ILE A 330 2.70 -19.51 6.70
CA ILE A 330 2.52 -18.10 6.33
C ILE A 330 1.22 -17.57 6.93
N PHE A 331 1.30 -16.41 7.59
CA PHE A 331 0.20 -15.69 8.20
C PHE A 331 -0.59 -14.91 7.14
N ALA A 332 -1.89 -15.17 7.05
CA ALA A 332 -2.84 -14.47 6.18
C ALA A 332 -3.56 -13.36 6.94
N LEU A 333 -3.73 -12.19 6.31
CA LEU A 333 -4.50 -11.07 6.83
C LEU A 333 -6.02 -11.33 6.76
N PRO A 334 -6.85 -10.61 7.53
CA PRO A 334 -8.31 -10.76 7.49
C PRO A 334 -8.91 -10.73 6.08
N HIS A 335 -8.56 -9.73 5.28
CA HIS A 335 -9.05 -9.61 3.90
C HIS A 335 -8.55 -10.73 2.96
N HIS A 336 -7.45 -11.43 3.27
CA HIS A 336 -7.04 -12.60 2.50
C HIS A 336 -8.04 -13.74 2.72
N LEU A 337 -8.41 -13.99 3.97
CA LEU A 337 -9.29 -15.10 4.36
C LEU A 337 -10.69 -14.98 3.76
N GLU A 338 -11.17 -13.76 3.52
CA GLU A 338 -12.46 -13.48 2.90
C GLU A 338 -12.55 -13.91 1.43
N ALA A 339 -11.43 -13.90 0.69
CA ALA A 339 -11.37 -14.28 -0.73
C ALA A 339 -10.64 -15.60 -0.98
N LEU A 340 -10.08 -16.22 0.06
CA LEU A 340 -9.28 -17.44 -0.05
C LEU A 340 -10.17 -18.62 -0.45
N VAL A 341 -9.82 -19.25 -1.57
CA VAL A 341 -10.41 -20.50 -2.05
C VAL A 341 -9.58 -21.69 -1.59
N GLU A 342 -8.24 -21.58 -1.72
CA GLU A 342 -7.30 -22.61 -1.27
C GLU A 342 -6.13 -21.96 -0.53
N PRO A 343 -5.63 -22.55 0.58
CA PRO A 343 -6.16 -23.76 1.23
C PRO A 343 -7.51 -23.49 1.91
N THR A 344 -8.38 -24.49 1.93
CA THR A 344 -9.73 -24.38 2.56
C THR A 344 -9.70 -24.44 4.08
N LYS A 345 -8.57 -24.85 4.67
CA LYS A 345 -8.33 -24.89 6.12
C LYS A 345 -6.99 -24.28 6.46
N GLY A 346 -6.93 -23.64 7.63
CA GLY A 346 -5.66 -23.22 8.25
C GLY A 346 -5.05 -24.34 9.07
N THR A 347 -4.09 -23.99 9.93
CA THR A 347 -3.50 -24.95 10.88
C THR A 347 -4.53 -25.41 11.92
N GLU A 348 -4.35 -26.65 12.41
CA GLU A 348 -5.10 -27.19 13.55
C GLU A 348 -4.10 -27.61 14.66
N PRO A 349 -4.06 -26.91 15.82
CA PRO A 349 -4.94 -25.80 16.22
C PRO A 349 -4.68 -24.51 15.41
N ILE A 350 -5.66 -23.60 15.47
CA ILE A 350 -5.56 -22.28 14.85
C ILE A 350 -4.52 -21.46 15.61
N ILE A 351 -3.57 -20.88 14.87
CA ILE A 351 -2.60 -19.91 15.41
C ILE A 351 -2.93 -18.53 14.88
N LEU A 352 -3.07 -17.57 15.81
CA LEU A 352 -3.31 -16.16 15.52
C LEU A 352 -2.17 -15.32 16.08
N LEU A 353 -1.70 -14.37 15.28
CA LEU A 353 -0.83 -13.28 15.74
C LEU A 353 -1.41 -11.96 15.26
N ASN A 354 -1.38 -10.95 16.12
CA ASN A 354 -1.72 -9.60 15.67
C ASN A 354 -0.72 -9.18 14.60
N SER A 355 -1.21 -8.50 13.56
CA SER A 355 -0.34 -7.78 12.64
C SER A 355 0.27 -6.57 13.38
N ARG A 356 -0.06 -5.37 12.93
CA ARG A 356 0.24 -4.11 13.62
C ARG A 356 -1.01 -3.24 13.60
N VAL A 357 -1.53 -2.98 12.41
CA VAL A 357 -2.72 -2.13 12.18
C VAL A 357 -3.80 -2.78 11.30
N THR A 358 -3.57 -4.00 10.80
CA THR A 358 -4.46 -4.69 9.85
C THR A 358 -5.13 -5.92 10.49
N GLY A 359 -5.36 -5.88 11.80
CA GLY A 359 -6.07 -6.94 12.55
C GLY A 359 -5.25 -8.19 12.84
N GLN A 360 -5.94 -9.28 13.20
CA GLN A 360 -5.32 -10.57 13.53
C GLN A 360 -5.05 -11.39 12.27
N MET A 361 -3.82 -11.87 12.15
CA MET A 361 -3.41 -12.76 11.07
C MET A 361 -3.57 -14.22 11.49
N LYS A 362 -4.04 -15.06 10.56
CA LYS A 362 -4.23 -16.50 10.76
C LYS A 362 -3.15 -17.29 10.04
N LEU A 363 -2.55 -18.26 10.73
CA LEU A 363 -1.52 -19.11 10.16
C LEU A 363 -2.10 -20.14 9.18
N LEU A 364 -1.52 -20.21 7.99
CA LEU A 364 -1.83 -21.20 6.95
C LEU A 364 -0.57 -21.99 6.59
N GLU A 365 -0.76 -23.25 6.20
CA GLU A 365 0.28 -24.17 5.75
C GLU A 365 0.00 -24.54 4.29
N SER A 366 0.67 -23.89 3.34
CA SER A 366 0.46 -24.14 1.91
C SER A 366 1.55 -23.51 1.04
N ASP A 367 1.93 -24.19 -0.05
CA ASP A 367 2.77 -23.61 -1.10
C ASP A 367 1.99 -22.69 -2.06
N LYS A 368 0.64 -22.70 -2.00
CA LYS A 368 -0.22 -21.87 -2.86
C LYS A 368 -1.42 -21.34 -2.11
N TRP A 369 -1.69 -20.05 -2.27
CA TRP A 369 -2.96 -19.43 -1.93
C TRP A 369 -3.70 -19.05 -3.20
N LEU A 370 -4.88 -19.62 -3.41
CA LEU A 370 -5.77 -19.24 -4.52
C LEU A 370 -6.88 -18.34 -3.97
N PHE A 371 -7.09 -17.21 -4.63
CA PHE A 371 -8.10 -16.23 -4.28
C PHE A 371 -9.13 -16.08 -5.40
N LYS A 372 -10.35 -15.66 -5.03
CA LYS A 372 -11.42 -15.37 -5.98
C LYS A 372 -12.18 -14.10 -5.61
N GLU A 373 -12.23 -13.17 -6.56
CA GLU A 373 -13.02 -11.95 -6.48
C GLU A 373 -14.39 -12.09 -7.15
N ASP A 374 -15.42 -11.46 -6.56
CA ASP A 374 -16.68 -11.22 -7.26
C ASP A 374 -16.61 -9.94 -8.11
N MET A 375 -16.30 -10.13 -9.39
CA MET A 375 -16.15 -9.06 -10.36
C MET A 375 -17.49 -8.45 -10.83
N LYS A 376 -18.64 -9.01 -10.44
CA LYS A 376 -19.95 -8.61 -11.01
C LYS A 376 -20.29 -7.16 -10.75
N LEU A 377 -19.96 -6.65 -9.57
CA LEU A 377 -20.29 -5.29 -9.19
C LEU A 377 -19.42 -4.29 -9.95
N ILE A 378 -18.09 -4.49 -9.94
CA ILE A 378 -17.16 -3.55 -10.58
C ILE A 378 -17.38 -3.40 -12.08
N LYS A 379 -17.75 -4.50 -12.77
CA LYS A 379 -18.04 -4.49 -14.21
C LYS A 379 -19.18 -3.53 -14.60
N LYS A 380 -20.06 -3.17 -13.65
CA LYS A 380 -21.14 -2.22 -13.91
C LYS A 380 -20.70 -0.75 -13.83
N PHE A 381 -19.58 -0.46 -13.19
CA PHE A 381 -19.05 0.90 -13.05
C PHE A 381 -18.13 1.23 -14.21
N ASN A 382 -18.65 1.88 -15.25
CA ASN A 382 -17.86 2.37 -16.39
C ASN A 382 -17.75 3.90 -16.33
N ILE A 383 -17.20 4.50 -17.38
CA ILE A 383 -17.01 5.96 -17.46
C ILE A 383 -18.30 6.79 -17.38
N LEU A 384 -19.48 6.19 -17.58
CA LEU A 384 -20.73 6.92 -17.60
C LEU A 384 -21.12 7.38 -16.18
N PRO A 385 -21.65 8.61 -16.04
CA PRO A 385 -22.05 9.15 -14.74
C PRO A 385 -23.39 8.56 -14.30
N LYS A 386 -23.39 7.28 -13.95
CA LYS A 386 -24.60 6.52 -13.62
C LYS A 386 -24.32 5.60 -12.44
N ASN A 387 -25.20 5.59 -11.45
CA ASN A 387 -25.15 4.59 -10.39
C ASN A 387 -25.66 3.24 -10.91
N PRO A 388 -24.86 2.15 -10.87
CA PRO A 388 -25.31 0.82 -11.27
C PRO A 388 -26.52 0.27 -10.52
N ASN A 389 -26.79 0.77 -9.30
CA ASN A 389 -27.98 0.42 -8.53
C ASN A 389 -29.25 1.08 -9.08
N HIS A 390 -29.11 2.14 -9.88
CA HIS A 390 -30.19 2.87 -10.53
C HIS A 390 -29.94 2.91 -12.05
N PRO A 391 -30.36 1.85 -12.79
CA PRO A 391 -29.99 1.71 -14.19
C PRO A 391 -30.55 2.83 -15.08
N ASN A 392 -31.66 3.44 -14.68
CA ASN A 392 -32.27 4.63 -15.27
C ASN A 392 -31.53 5.95 -14.93
N LEU A 393 -30.92 6.67 -15.87
CA LEU A 393 -30.76 8.12 -15.65
C LEU A 393 -32.14 8.76 -15.80
N ILE A 394 -32.61 9.44 -14.76
CA ILE A 394 -33.89 10.14 -14.79
C ILE A 394 -33.79 11.37 -15.70
N ASP A 395 -34.80 11.59 -16.53
CA ASP A 395 -34.89 12.81 -17.33
C ASP A 395 -35.12 14.03 -16.42
N LEU A 396 -34.32 15.07 -16.62
CA LEU A 396 -34.43 16.31 -15.85
C LEU A 396 -35.79 16.97 -16.13
N SER A 397 -36.44 17.45 -15.08
CA SER A 397 -37.56 18.39 -15.23
C SER A 397 -37.11 19.66 -15.96
N PRO A 398 -38.03 20.41 -16.61
CA PRO A 398 -37.68 21.65 -17.29
C PRO A 398 -36.89 22.63 -16.41
N ASP A 399 -37.29 22.80 -15.14
CA ASP A 399 -36.62 23.69 -14.19
C ASP A 399 -35.20 23.22 -13.83
N GLN A 400 -35.02 21.90 -13.64
CA GLN A 400 -33.70 21.32 -13.39
C GLN A 400 -32.78 21.47 -14.60
N LYS A 401 -33.33 21.31 -15.81
CA LYS A 401 -32.57 21.49 -17.07
C LYS A 401 -32.10 22.93 -17.22
N VAL A 402 -33.00 23.91 -17.04
CA VAL A 402 -32.66 25.34 -17.08
C VAL A 402 -31.58 25.67 -16.04
N LEU A 403 -31.76 25.24 -14.80
CA LEU A 403 -30.79 25.47 -13.73
C LEU A 403 -29.40 24.91 -14.08
N LEU A 404 -29.33 23.66 -14.53
CA LEU A 404 -28.06 23.02 -14.85
C LEU A 404 -27.38 23.67 -16.07
N THR A 405 -28.15 24.07 -17.08
CA THR A 405 -27.66 24.86 -18.22
C THR A 405 -27.05 26.18 -17.76
N GLU A 406 -27.74 26.96 -16.93
CA GLU A 406 -27.24 28.24 -16.43
C GLU A 406 -25.95 28.09 -15.61
N ILE A 407 -25.89 27.08 -14.74
CA ILE A 407 -24.68 26.77 -13.96
C ILE A 407 -23.53 26.43 -14.90
N LEU A 408 -23.76 25.53 -15.85
CA LEU A 408 -22.71 25.05 -16.75
C LEU A 408 -22.19 26.18 -17.67
N ILE A 409 -23.08 27.02 -18.24
CA ILE A 409 -22.68 28.18 -19.04
C ILE A 409 -21.77 29.10 -18.23
N LYS A 410 -22.16 29.43 -17.00
CA LYS A 410 -21.35 30.29 -16.12
C LYS A 410 -19.99 29.68 -15.81
N GLU A 411 -19.92 28.39 -15.51
CA GLU A 411 -18.64 27.74 -15.26
C GLU A 411 -17.77 27.65 -16.52
N LEU A 412 -18.37 27.54 -17.71
CA LEU A 412 -17.68 27.58 -18.99
C LEU A 412 -17.19 28.98 -19.37
N GLU A 413 -17.54 30.05 -18.67
CA GLU A 413 -16.91 31.37 -18.85
C GLU A 413 -15.47 31.40 -18.31
N ILE A 414 -15.13 30.52 -17.36
CA ILE A 414 -13.79 30.42 -16.77
C ILE A 414 -12.74 30.07 -17.84
N ASN A 415 -11.56 30.67 -17.76
CA ASN A 415 -10.41 30.27 -18.56
C ASN A 415 -9.79 28.98 -18.01
N PHE A 416 -10.20 27.83 -18.57
CA PHE A 416 -9.77 26.49 -18.14
C PHE A 416 -8.25 26.28 -18.19
N GLU A 417 -7.61 26.79 -19.23
CA GLU A 417 -6.15 26.74 -19.38
C GLU A 417 -5.47 27.48 -18.22
N SER A 418 -5.90 28.71 -17.92
CA SER A 418 -5.36 29.46 -16.79
C SER A 418 -5.68 28.83 -15.44
N GLU A 419 -6.85 28.23 -15.26
CA GLU A 419 -7.25 27.59 -13.99
C GLU A 419 -6.37 26.37 -13.68
N SER A 420 -6.03 25.59 -14.70
CA SER A 420 -5.24 24.36 -14.58
C SER A 420 -3.72 24.56 -14.62
N ASN A 421 -3.24 25.75 -15.03
CA ASN A 421 -1.81 26.03 -15.15
C ASN A 421 -1.15 26.35 -13.79
N LEU A 422 -1.15 25.37 -12.89
CA LEU A 422 -0.64 25.46 -11.53
C LEU A 422 0.73 24.76 -11.41
N ASN A 423 1.59 25.18 -10.48
CA ASN A 423 2.93 24.60 -10.27
C ASN A 423 2.94 23.25 -9.53
N SER A 424 1.83 22.52 -9.55
CA SER A 424 1.63 21.24 -8.87
C SER A 424 0.87 20.30 -9.79
N TYR A 425 1.36 19.07 -10.00
CA TYR A 425 0.61 18.07 -10.75
C TYR A 425 -0.66 17.66 -10.02
N TYR A 426 -0.63 17.64 -8.68
CA TYR A 426 -1.82 17.35 -7.89
C TYR A 426 -2.96 18.34 -8.18
N PHE A 427 -2.73 19.64 -7.91
CA PHE A 427 -3.78 20.63 -8.10
C PHE A 427 -4.16 20.83 -9.56
N ALA A 428 -3.19 20.84 -10.49
CA ALA A 428 -3.48 20.92 -11.91
C ALA A 428 -4.33 19.73 -12.39
N GLY A 429 -3.97 18.52 -11.96
CA GLY A 429 -4.73 17.30 -12.23
C GLY A 429 -6.17 17.43 -11.74
N LYS A 430 -6.38 17.83 -10.47
CA LYS A 430 -7.73 18.07 -9.91
C LYS A 430 -8.55 19.01 -10.79
N LYS A 431 -7.96 20.12 -11.28
CA LYS A 431 -8.65 21.06 -12.18
C LYS A 431 -9.02 20.44 -13.52
N ILE A 432 -8.13 19.68 -14.14
CA ILE A 432 -8.40 19.07 -15.45
C ILE A 432 -9.44 17.95 -15.32
N ALA A 433 -9.40 17.16 -14.25
CA ALA A 433 -10.41 16.14 -13.96
C ALA A 433 -11.78 16.76 -13.69
N LYS A 434 -11.84 17.84 -12.90
CA LYS A 434 -13.06 18.66 -12.73
C LYS A 434 -13.64 19.08 -14.07
N GLN A 435 -12.82 19.66 -14.95
CA GLN A 435 -13.24 20.12 -16.28
C GLN A 435 -13.79 18.97 -17.13
N ALA A 436 -13.16 17.79 -17.10
CA ALA A 436 -13.64 16.61 -17.79
C ALA A 436 -15.01 16.12 -17.26
N LEU A 437 -15.22 16.15 -15.94
CA LEU A 437 -16.51 15.80 -15.32
C LEU A 437 -17.64 16.77 -15.70
N GLN A 438 -17.32 18.06 -15.94
CA GLN A 438 -18.29 19.02 -16.51
C GLN A 438 -18.71 18.59 -17.91
N CYS A 439 -17.79 18.07 -18.73
CA CYS A 439 -18.11 17.61 -20.08
C CYS A 439 -18.98 16.34 -20.06
N LEU A 440 -18.74 15.42 -19.12
CA LEU A 440 -19.66 14.28 -18.90
C LEU A 440 -21.06 14.76 -18.49
N THR A 441 -21.15 15.78 -17.63
CA THR A 441 -22.42 16.37 -17.22
C THR A 441 -23.17 16.94 -18.43
N ALA A 442 -22.49 17.73 -19.26
CA ALA A 442 -23.04 18.30 -20.49
C ALA A 442 -23.60 17.21 -21.42
N LYS A 443 -22.82 16.15 -21.63
CA LYS A 443 -23.17 15.09 -22.60
C LYS A 443 -24.27 14.16 -22.11
N TYR A 444 -24.15 13.64 -20.90
CA TYR A 444 -24.98 12.49 -20.46
C TYR A 444 -26.12 12.89 -19.53
N ILE A 445 -25.95 13.96 -18.75
CA ILE A 445 -26.99 14.43 -17.83
C ILE A 445 -27.84 15.50 -18.51
N LEU A 446 -27.21 16.56 -19.03
CA LEU A 446 -27.92 17.66 -19.69
C LEU A 446 -28.39 17.31 -21.11
N LYS A 447 -27.67 16.38 -21.77
CA LYS A 447 -27.90 15.97 -23.17
C LYS A 447 -27.84 17.15 -24.14
N ASP A 448 -26.81 17.99 -23.97
CA ASP A 448 -26.58 19.20 -24.77
C ASP A 448 -25.25 19.09 -25.53
N ASP A 449 -25.33 18.89 -26.85
CA ASP A 449 -24.17 18.64 -27.70
C ASP A 449 -23.32 19.92 -27.92
N ASP A 450 -23.92 21.10 -27.92
CA ASP A 450 -23.21 22.37 -28.12
C ASP A 450 -22.36 22.72 -26.89
N LEU A 451 -22.95 22.62 -25.70
CA LEU A 451 -22.21 22.81 -24.45
C LEU A 451 -21.17 21.72 -24.23
N THR A 452 -21.45 20.49 -24.68
CA THR A 452 -20.45 19.40 -24.69
C THR A 452 -19.25 19.78 -25.55
N PHE A 453 -19.47 20.25 -26.78
CA PHE A 453 -18.40 20.65 -27.68
C PHE A 453 -17.54 21.78 -27.09
N ILE A 454 -18.17 22.82 -26.55
CA ILE A 454 -17.46 23.94 -25.91
C ILE A 454 -16.60 23.46 -24.74
N CYS A 455 -17.18 22.64 -23.84
CA CYS A 455 -16.46 22.08 -22.71
C CYS A 455 -15.27 21.23 -23.14
N LEU A 456 -15.50 20.36 -24.13
CA LEU A 456 -14.52 19.40 -24.63
C LEU A 456 -13.30 20.12 -25.21
N GLU A 457 -13.52 21.12 -26.08
CA GLU A 457 -12.42 21.87 -26.71
C GLU A 457 -11.60 22.68 -25.71
N LYS A 458 -12.25 23.25 -24.68
CA LYS A 458 -11.54 23.95 -23.60
C LYS A 458 -10.70 23.00 -22.75
N THR A 459 -11.26 21.84 -22.39
CA THR A 459 -10.58 20.87 -21.53
C THR A 459 -9.41 20.17 -22.23
N LYS A 460 -9.54 19.87 -23.54
CA LYS A 460 -8.42 19.36 -24.36
C LYS A 460 -7.23 20.30 -24.32
N LYS A 461 -7.44 21.61 -24.46
CA LYS A 461 -6.36 22.61 -24.40
C LYS A 461 -5.64 22.59 -23.05
N SER A 462 -6.38 22.52 -21.94
CA SER A 462 -5.79 22.37 -20.59
C SER A 462 -4.88 21.14 -20.51
N LEU A 463 -5.35 19.96 -20.94
CA LEU A 463 -4.56 18.73 -20.88
C LEU A 463 -3.33 18.77 -21.81
N LEU A 464 -3.45 19.36 -23.00
CA LEU A 464 -2.36 19.49 -23.97
C LEU A 464 -1.20 20.36 -23.46
N GLN A 465 -1.41 21.21 -22.46
CA GLN A 465 -0.30 21.94 -21.81
C GLN A 465 0.63 21.00 -21.04
N PHE A 466 0.12 19.88 -20.56
CA PHE A 466 0.85 18.87 -19.80
C PHE A 466 1.33 17.72 -20.68
N SER A 467 0.49 17.20 -21.59
CA SER A 467 0.86 16.03 -22.42
C SER A 467 2.01 16.32 -23.39
N ASN A 468 2.14 17.58 -23.84
CA ASN A 468 3.28 18.02 -24.66
C ASN A 468 4.57 18.16 -23.85
N ASN A 469 4.50 18.27 -22.51
CA ASN A 469 5.55 18.41 -21.49
C ASN A 469 6.66 19.47 -21.73
N THR A 470 6.68 20.15 -22.88
CA THR A 470 7.74 21.08 -23.34
C THR A 470 7.52 22.52 -22.90
N LYS A 471 6.30 22.89 -22.51
CA LYS A 471 5.92 24.26 -22.15
C LYS A 471 6.08 24.58 -20.66
N ARG A 472 6.49 23.59 -19.84
CA ARG A 472 6.54 23.68 -18.36
C ARG A 472 7.96 23.49 -17.83
N ILE A 473 8.94 24.20 -18.40
CA ILE A 473 10.39 23.99 -18.15
C ILE A 473 10.75 23.91 -16.65
N ASP A 474 10.05 24.65 -15.79
CA ASP A 474 10.31 24.70 -14.35
C ASP A 474 9.69 23.56 -13.52
N ASN A 475 8.62 22.91 -14.01
CA ASN A 475 7.83 21.90 -13.30
C ASN A 475 7.38 20.77 -14.25
N GLN A 476 8.24 20.38 -15.19
CA GLN A 476 7.95 19.31 -16.16
C GLN A 476 8.21 17.95 -15.51
N LEU A 477 7.55 16.90 -16.00
CA LEU A 477 7.94 15.54 -15.63
C LEU A 477 9.25 15.19 -16.33
N ILE A 478 10.19 14.63 -15.59
CA ILE A 478 11.44 14.11 -16.13
C ILE A 478 11.57 12.63 -15.77
N TYR A 479 12.31 11.90 -16.61
CA TYR A 479 12.60 10.50 -16.32
C TYR A 479 13.81 10.37 -15.39
N ASP A 480 13.61 9.79 -14.21
CA ASP A 480 14.67 9.43 -13.30
C ASP A 480 15.30 8.09 -13.69
N GLN A 481 16.61 8.13 -13.97
CA GLN A 481 17.38 6.96 -14.37
C GLN A 481 17.81 6.08 -13.17
N THR A 482 17.77 6.59 -11.95
CA THR A 482 18.18 5.88 -10.73
C THR A 482 17.08 4.95 -10.24
N TRP A 483 15.86 5.46 -10.04
CA TRP A 483 14.71 4.68 -9.56
C TRP A 483 13.67 4.36 -10.64
N LYS A 484 14.01 4.67 -11.90
CA LYS A 484 13.26 4.28 -13.11
C LYS A 484 11.82 4.73 -13.06
N GLY A 485 11.59 6.04 -13.14
CA GLY A 485 10.25 6.61 -13.00
C GLY A 485 10.11 8.04 -13.46
N LEU A 486 8.88 8.55 -13.47
CA LEU A 486 8.58 9.94 -13.85
C LEU A 486 8.40 10.79 -12.60
N ILE A 487 9.20 11.85 -12.46
CA ILE A 487 9.16 12.75 -11.31
C ILE A 487 9.05 14.21 -11.76
N SER A 488 8.41 15.05 -10.96
CA SER A 488 8.42 16.50 -11.13
C SER A 488 9.84 17.05 -10.99
N SER A 489 10.23 17.94 -11.90
CA SER A 489 11.52 18.64 -11.84
C SER A 489 11.62 19.68 -10.72
N SER A 490 10.51 19.98 -10.03
CA SER A 490 10.43 21.07 -9.04
C SER A 490 11.50 20.99 -7.94
N MET A 491 11.73 19.79 -7.38
CA MET A 491 12.71 19.60 -6.30
C MET A 491 14.16 19.92 -6.71
N PHE A 492 14.51 19.76 -7.99
CA PHE A 492 15.86 20.08 -8.49
C PHE A 492 16.10 21.58 -8.57
N LYS A 493 15.04 22.36 -8.72
CA LYS A 493 15.09 23.82 -8.78
C LYS A 493 15.09 24.44 -7.39
N SER A 494 14.17 24.02 -6.53
CA SER A 494 14.01 24.58 -5.18
C SER A 494 14.98 24.00 -4.16
N GLY A 495 15.50 22.78 -4.40
CA GLY A 495 16.22 21.99 -3.41
C GLY A 495 15.32 21.40 -2.32
N ASN A 496 13.99 21.50 -2.45
CA ASN A 496 13.03 21.03 -1.46
C ASN A 496 12.36 19.73 -1.92
N GLU A 497 12.58 18.64 -1.18
CA GLU A 497 11.98 17.33 -1.48
C GLU A 497 10.48 17.25 -1.22
N HIS A 498 9.88 18.26 -0.57
CA HIS A 498 8.44 18.33 -0.32
C HIS A 498 7.66 19.07 -1.42
N ASP A 499 8.35 19.59 -2.44
CA ASP A 499 7.69 20.24 -3.56
C ASP A 499 6.72 19.28 -4.26
N ASP A 500 5.55 19.80 -4.62
CA ASP A 500 4.45 19.02 -5.18
C ASP A 500 4.20 17.75 -4.35
N PHE A 501 4.03 17.92 -3.04
CA PHE A 501 3.74 16.86 -2.06
C PHE A 501 4.78 15.72 -2.00
N GLY A 502 5.99 15.99 -2.51
CA GLY A 502 7.05 14.99 -2.58
C GLY A 502 6.99 14.10 -3.82
N ASN A 503 6.33 14.54 -4.88
CA ASN A 503 6.37 13.88 -6.19
C ASN A 503 7.82 13.64 -6.65
N GLY A 504 8.72 14.61 -6.41
CA GLY A 504 10.15 14.46 -6.71
C GLY A 504 10.82 13.25 -6.04
N VAL A 505 10.31 12.82 -4.88
CA VAL A 505 10.79 11.65 -4.12
C VAL A 505 9.82 10.47 -4.16
N TYR A 506 8.99 10.38 -5.21
CA TYR A 506 8.03 9.29 -5.44
C TYR A 506 6.88 9.19 -4.43
N ASN A 507 6.48 10.30 -3.80
CA ASN A 507 5.20 10.32 -3.11
C ASN A 507 4.06 10.50 -4.12
N ASP A 508 2.97 9.78 -3.89
CA ASP A 508 1.63 10.17 -4.36
C ASP A 508 1.43 10.22 -5.88
N HIS A 509 2.26 9.55 -6.70
CA HIS A 509 2.06 9.56 -8.15
C HIS A 509 0.73 8.91 -8.56
N HIS A 510 0.28 7.87 -7.85
CA HIS A 510 -1.05 7.27 -8.07
C HIS A 510 -2.15 8.31 -7.85
N PHE A 511 -2.06 9.13 -6.79
CA PHE A 511 -3.00 10.24 -6.57
C PHE A 511 -2.91 11.28 -7.68
N HIS A 512 -1.70 11.83 -7.92
CA HIS A 512 -1.50 12.95 -8.86
C HIS A 512 -1.89 12.56 -10.29
N PHE A 513 -1.37 11.43 -10.77
CA PHE A 513 -1.55 11.01 -12.16
C PHE A 513 -2.93 10.44 -12.42
N SER A 514 -3.64 9.93 -11.40
CA SER A 514 -5.03 9.44 -11.56
C SER A 514 -5.94 10.47 -12.20
N TYR A 515 -5.79 11.75 -11.83
CA TYR A 515 -6.60 12.84 -12.35
C TYR A 515 -6.39 13.08 -13.85
N PHE A 516 -5.14 13.04 -14.31
CA PHE A 516 -4.82 13.18 -15.74
C PHE A 516 -5.31 11.98 -16.54
N ILE A 517 -5.11 10.76 -16.02
CA ILE A 517 -5.56 9.52 -16.66
C ILE A 517 -7.10 9.51 -16.77
N HIS A 518 -7.81 9.91 -15.70
CA HIS A 518 -9.28 9.99 -15.71
C HIS A 518 -9.77 11.01 -16.73
N ALA A 519 -9.21 12.22 -16.71
CA ALA A 519 -9.60 13.26 -17.63
C ALA A 519 -9.36 12.84 -19.09
N ALA A 520 -8.19 12.28 -19.39
CA ALA A 520 -7.89 11.77 -20.73
C ALA A 520 -8.87 10.68 -21.16
N SER A 521 -9.24 9.75 -20.26
CA SER A 521 -10.25 8.72 -20.53
C SER A 521 -11.58 9.35 -20.94
N ILE A 522 -12.04 10.37 -20.21
CA ILE A 522 -13.30 11.08 -20.51
C ILE A 522 -13.21 11.78 -21.87
N LEU A 523 -12.13 12.51 -22.14
CA LEU A 523 -11.97 13.26 -23.38
C LEU A 523 -11.91 12.32 -24.60
N VAL A 524 -11.21 11.19 -24.50
CA VAL A 524 -11.15 10.18 -25.58
C VAL A 524 -12.48 9.47 -25.75
N HIS A 525 -13.23 9.22 -24.67
CA HIS A 525 -14.58 8.68 -24.75
C HIS A 525 -15.55 9.61 -25.49
N LEU A 526 -15.42 10.92 -25.29
CA LEU A 526 -16.24 11.93 -25.96
C LEU A 526 -15.75 12.27 -27.39
N ASP A 527 -14.44 12.17 -27.66
CA ASP A 527 -13.83 12.29 -28.98
C ASP A 527 -12.63 11.36 -29.14
N SER A 528 -12.88 10.21 -29.78
CA SER A 528 -11.86 9.17 -29.99
C SER A 528 -10.64 9.63 -30.80
N ASN A 529 -10.73 10.70 -31.59
CA ASN A 529 -9.57 11.21 -32.35
C ASN A 529 -8.49 11.78 -31.44
N PHE A 530 -8.88 12.26 -30.26
CA PHE A 530 -7.98 12.86 -29.29
C PHE A 530 -6.98 11.86 -28.70
N LEU A 531 -7.24 10.55 -28.81
CA LEU A 531 -6.33 9.50 -28.34
C LEU A 531 -4.90 9.71 -28.84
N LYS A 532 -4.74 10.06 -30.13
CA LYS A 532 -3.43 10.24 -30.78
C LYS A 532 -2.57 11.33 -30.14
N GLU A 533 -3.19 12.30 -29.49
CA GLU A 533 -2.52 13.45 -28.87
C GLU A 533 -2.02 13.16 -27.45
N VAL A 534 -2.60 12.16 -26.77
CA VAL A 534 -2.38 11.93 -25.32
C VAL A 534 -1.92 10.52 -24.98
N GLU A 535 -2.14 9.54 -25.85
CA GLU A 535 -1.90 8.11 -25.57
C GLU A 535 -0.50 7.86 -25.02
N VAL A 536 0.53 8.39 -25.67
CA VAL A 536 1.91 8.19 -25.26
C VAL A 536 2.18 8.76 -23.87
N TYR A 537 1.67 9.95 -23.58
CA TYR A 537 1.85 10.59 -22.29
C TYR A 537 1.15 9.79 -21.18
N ILE A 538 -0.13 9.48 -21.37
CA ILE A 538 -0.97 8.76 -20.41
C ILE A 538 -0.44 7.34 -20.17
N ASN A 539 -0.04 6.62 -21.21
CA ASN A 539 0.54 5.29 -21.07
C ASN A 539 1.86 5.32 -20.26
N ASN A 540 2.68 6.37 -20.38
CA ASN A 540 3.88 6.49 -19.54
C ASN A 540 3.56 6.82 -18.07
N LEU A 541 2.52 7.62 -17.79
CA LEU A 541 2.05 7.82 -16.41
C LEU A 541 1.55 6.51 -15.79
N ILE A 542 0.80 5.71 -16.54
CA ILE A 542 0.32 4.40 -16.09
C ILE A 542 1.49 3.43 -15.85
N ARG A 543 2.47 3.39 -16.75
CA ARG A 543 3.67 2.55 -16.57
C ARG A 543 4.46 2.94 -15.32
N ASP A 544 4.53 4.24 -14.99
CA ASP A 544 5.21 4.68 -13.76
C ASP A 544 4.55 4.14 -12.48
N VAL A 545 3.21 4.13 -12.44
CA VAL A 545 2.46 3.76 -11.24
C VAL A 545 2.16 2.26 -11.16
N ASN A 546 1.80 1.63 -12.29
CA ASN A 546 1.21 0.29 -12.36
C ASN A 546 1.76 -0.55 -13.53
N ASN A 547 3.07 -0.49 -13.80
CA ASN A 547 3.70 -1.43 -14.72
C ASN A 547 3.42 -2.88 -14.28
N SER A 548 2.69 -3.62 -15.12
CA SER A 548 2.27 -5.00 -14.87
C SER A 548 3.09 -6.03 -15.65
N SER A 549 4.19 -5.64 -16.29
CA SER A 549 5.01 -6.49 -17.14
C SER A 549 6.43 -6.63 -16.65
N THR A 550 6.87 -7.88 -16.43
CA THR A 550 8.27 -8.20 -16.12
C THR A 550 9.23 -7.90 -17.27
N ASN A 551 8.72 -7.59 -18.46
CA ASN A 551 9.50 -7.23 -19.64
C ASN A 551 9.72 -5.71 -19.79
N ASP A 552 9.04 -4.89 -18.99
CA ASP A 552 9.29 -3.44 -18.96
C ASP A 552 10.33 -3.12 -17.88
N PHE A 553 11.57 -2.91 -18.31
CA PHE A 553 12.70 -2.57 -17.43
C PHE A 553 12.84 -1.06 -17.19
N HIS A 554 11.93 -0.24 -17.74
CA HIS A 554 11.95 1.21 -17.59
C HIS A 554 11.16 1.71 -16.39
N PHE A 555 10.34 0.84 -15.78
CA PHE A 555 9.56 1.14 -14.59
C PHE A 555 9.49 -0.09 -13.66
N PRO A 556 9.50 0.09 -12.33
CA PRO A 556 9.31 -1.00 -11.39
C PRO A 556 7.89 -1.55 -11.46
N LEU A 557 7.75 -2.84 -11.17
CA LEU A 557 6.46 -3.53 -11.16
C LEU A 557 5.56 -2.96 -10.06
N PHE A 558 4.32 -2.62 -10.43
CA PHE A 558 3.26 -2.18 -9.52
C PHE A 558 3.76 -1.21 -8.44
N ARG A 559 4.42 -0.10 -8.81
CA ARG A 559 5.19 0.75 -7.89
C ARG A 559 4.49 0.99 -6.54
N TYR A 560 3.20 1.31 -6.58
CA TYR A 560 2.39 1.67 -5.41
C TYR A 560 1.55 0.53 -4.84
N PHE A 561 0.88 -0.25 -5.70
CA PHE A 561 -0.05 -1.30 -5.26
C PHE A 561 0.71 -2.42 -4.56
N ASP A 562 0.40 -2.68 -3.29
CA ASP A 562 0.95 -3.80 -2.54
C ASP A 562 -0.04 -4.95 -2.54
N TRP A 563 0.29 -6.03 -3.25
CA TRP A 563 -0.62 -7.16 -3.42
C TRP A 563 -0.93 -7.91 -2.11
N PHE A 564 -0.05 -7.83 -1.10
CA PHE A 564 -0.25 -8.50 0.18
C PHE A 564 -1.07 -7.64 1.16
N LEU A 565 -0.96 -6.32 1.13
CA LEU A 565 -1.83 -5.44 1.90
C LEU A 565 -3.20 -5.24 1.22
N GLY A 566 -3.23 -5.44 -0.10
CA GLY A 566 -4.41 -5.23 -0.93
C GLY A 566 -4.73 -3.75 -1.15
N HIS A 567 -3.82 -2.84 -0.83
CA HIS A 567 -3.95 -1.40 -1.09
C HIS A 567 -2.59 -0.78 -1.43
N SER A 568 -2.60 0.45 -1.92
CA SER A 568 -1.36 1.16 -2.27
C SER A 568 -0.62 1.69 -1.04
N LEU A 569 0.69 1.90 -1.19
CA LEU A 569 1.54 2.65 -0.27
C LEU A 569 1.96 3.97 -0.92
N ALA A 570 1.58 5.11 -0.35
CA ALA A 570 1.79 6.44 -0.94
C ALA A 570 3.23 6.93 -0.82
N THR A 571 3.90 6.63 0.31
CA THR A 571 5.23 7.16 0.62
C THR A 571 6.33 6.55 -0.23
N GLY A 572 7.08 7.39 -0.94
CA GLY A 572 8.24 7.05 -1.76
C GLY A 572 9.53 6.98 -0.95
N LEU A 573 10.56 7.73 -1.34
CA LEU A 573 11.92 7.67 -0.81
C LEU A 573 12.11 8.45 0.51
N VAL A 574 11.17 8.27 1.44
CA VAL A 574 11.18 8.84 2.78
C VAL A 574 11.25 7.69 3.81
N PRO A 575 12.26 7.66 4.69
CA PRO A 575 12.34 6.69 5.78
C PRO A 575 11.34 7.03 6.90
N SER A 576 10.77 6.02 7.54
CA SER A 576 9.77 6.20 8.60
C SER A 576 9.80 5.06 9.61
N LEU A 577 9.90 5.38 10.89
CA LEU A 577 9.76 4.39 11.97
C LEU A 577 8.42 3.66 11.91
N ASP A 578 7.36 4.31 11.45
CA ASP A 578 6.03 3.69 11.36
C ASP A 578 5.80 2.97 10.02
N GLY A 579 6.80 2.93 9.14
CA GLY A 579 6.70 2.34 7.82
C GLY A 579 6.09 3.26 6.79
N LYS A 580 5.77 2.70 5.63
CA LYS A 580 5.05 3.42 4.57
C LYS A 580 3.63 3.72 5.02
N ASN A 581 3.02 4.75 4.43
CA ASN A 581 1.62 5.10 4.72
C ASN A 581 0.78 5.31 3.47
N GLN A 582 -0.53 5.39 3.69
CA GLN A 582 -1.55 5.74 2.72
C GLN A 582 -2.68 6.48 3.45
N GLU A 583 -2.96 7.72 3.04
CA GLU A 583 -3.99 8.57 3.63
C GLU A 583 -5.31 8.47 2.85
N SER A 584 -5.31 8.91 1.59
CA SER A 584 -6.50 9.03 0.75
C SER A 584 -6.86 7.69 0.08
N CYS A 585 -7.71 6.88 0.72
CA CYS A 585 -8.16 5.61 0.11
C CYS A 585 -9.05 5.84 -1.13
N SER A 586 -9.74 6.97 -1.19
CA SER A 586 -10.60 7.36 -2.31
C SER A 586 -9.80 7.76 -3.55
N GLU A 587 -8.62 8.37 -3.40
CA GLU A 587 -7.74 8.63 -4.54
C GLU A 587 -7.01 7.37 -5.04
N ASP A 588 -6.79 6.37 -4.18
CA ASP A 588 -6.33 5.04 -4.60
C ASP A 588 -7.37 4.35 -5.48
N ILE A 589 -8.65 4.39 -5.05
CA ILE A 589 -9.79 3.93 -5.85
C ILE A 589 -9.85 4.72 -7.16
N ASN A 590 -9.68 6.05 -7.11
CA ASN A 590 -9.70 6.88 -8.30
C ASN A 590 -8.59 6.47 -9.29
N PHE A 591 -7.38 6.18 -8.83
CA PHE A 591 -6.30 5.70 -9.70
C PHE A 591 -6.67 4.42 -10.45
N LEU A 592 -7.11 3.38 -9.74
CA LEU A 592 -7.45 2.12 -10.39
C LEU A 592 -8.71 2.25 -11.26
N TYR A 593 -9.65 3.12 -10.88
CA TYR A 593 -10.80 3.46 -11.71
C TYR A 593 -10.38 4.19 -12.99
N SER A 594 -9.45 5.14 -12.91
CA SER A 594 -8.87 5.80 -14.09
C SER A 594 -8.19 4.80 -15.01
N LEU A 595 -7.49 3.80 -14.44
CA LEU A 595 -6.89 2.71 -15.21
C LEU A 595 -7.94 1.90 -15.97
N LYS A 596 -9.06 1.58 -15.28
CA LYS A 596 -10.21 0.91 -15.86
C LYS A 596 -10.80 1.73 -17.01
N THR A 597 -11.15 2.99 -16.80
CA THR A 597 -11.74 3.83 -17.86
C THR A 597 -10.78 4.06 -19.02
N TRP A 598 -9.47 4.15 -18.75
CA TRP A 598 -8.47 4.26 -19.81
C TRP A 598 -8.44 2.99 -20.66
N SER A 599 -8.42 1.82 -20.00
CA SER A 599 -8.43 0.52 -20.68
C SER A 599 -9.66 0.32 -21.57
N GLU A 600 -10.82 0.85 -21.17
CA GLU A 600 -12.05 0.83 -21.96
C GLU A 600 -11.89 1.62 -23.26
N VAL A 601 -11.37 2.85 -23.19
CA VAL A 601 -11.24 3.73 -24.37
C VAL A 601 -10.14 3.31 -25.33
N ILE A 602 -9.05 2.70 -24.83
CA ILE A 602 -8.00 2.10 -25.68
C ILE A 602 -8.29 0.65 -26.08
N LYS A 603 -9.39 0.08 -25.59
CA LYS A 603 -9.83 -1.30 -25.85
C LYS A 603 -8.77 -2.35 -25.46
N ASN A 604 -8.10 -2.15 -24.33
CA ASN A 604 -7.10 -3.07 -23.79
C ASN A 604 -7.74 -3.99 -22.73
N GLU A 605 -8.16 -5.19 -23.16
CA GLU A 605 -8.88 -6.14 -22.32
C GLU A 605 -8.07 -6.68 -21.13
N ASN A 606 -6.75 -6.86 -21.31
CA ASN A 606 -5.86 -7.31 -20.24
C ASN A 606 -5.78 -6.26 -19.12
N LEU A 607 -5.58 -4.99 -19.50
CA LEU A 607 -5.54 -3.89 -18.55
C LEU A 607 -6.89 -3.69 -17.86
N LEU A 608 -7.98 -3.84 -18.60
CA LEU A 608 -9.34 -3.78 -18.06
C LEU A 608 -9.53 -4.81 -16.95
N ASN A 609 -9.25 -6.08 -17.23
CA ASN A 609 -9.42 -7.13 -16.23
C ASN A 609 -8.45 -7.01 -15.05
N LEU A 610 -7.23 -6.57 -15.30
CA LEU A 610 -6.26 -6.27 -14.23
C LEU A 610 -6.78 -5.15 -13.32
N SER A 611 -7.25 -4.05 -13.89
CA SER A 611 -7.76 -2.91 -13.11
C SER A 611 -9.00 -3.27 -12.31
N GLU A 612 -9.93 -4.04 -12.88
CA GLU A 612 -11.11 -4.55 -12.16
C GLU A 612 -10.70 -5.47 -11.00
N LEU A 613 -9.71 -6.34 -11.22
CA LEU A 613 -9.21 -7.25 -10.19
C LEU A 613 -8.58 -6.46 -9.03
N GLN A 614 -7.70 -5.50 -9.36
CA GLN A 614 -7.09 -4.62 -8.35
C GLN A 614 -8.15 -3.80 -7.60
N LEU A 615 -9.21 -3.31 -8.28
CA LEU A 615 -10.32 -2.60 -7.63
C LEU A 615 -11.10 -3.48 -6.65
N CYS A 616 -11.31 -4.76 -6.94
CA CYS A 616 -11.98 -5.67 -6.02
C CYS A 616 -11.13 -5.96 -4.78
N ILE A 617 -9.83 -6.21 -4.97
CA ILE A 617 -8.87 -6.40 -3.88
C ILE A 617 -8.81 -5.13 -3.00
N LEU A 618 -8.68 -3.96 -3.63
CA LEU A 618 -8.64 -2.66 -2.95
C LEU A 618 -9.92 -2.38 -2.18
N ASN A 619 -11.09 -2.61 -2.78
CA ASN A 619 -12.35 -2.39 -2.07
C ASN A 619 -12.42 -3.28 -0.82
N ARG A 620 -12.06 -4.57 -0.94
CA ARG A 620 -12.08 -5.48 0.21
C ARG A 620 -11.13 -5.05 1.33
N SER A 621 -9.90 -4.63 1.02
CA SER A 621 -8.94 -4.16 2.01
C SER A 621 -9.42 -2.84 2.67
N ILE A 622 -9.98 -1.91 1.89
CA ILE A 622 -10.57 -0.66 2.38
C ILE A 622 -11.75 -0.92 3.33
N GLN A 623 -12.64 -1.88 3.04
CA GLN A 623 -13.72 -2.26 3.97
C GLN A 623 -13.20 -2.80 5.30
N ASN A 624 -12.01 -3.39 5.30
CA ASN A 624 -11.40 -3.98 6.49
C ASN A 624 -10.65 -2.95 7.34
N TYR A 625 -9.98 -1.96 6.72
CA TYR A 625 -9.00 -1.11 7.41
C TYR A 625 -9.25 0.40 7.33
N TYR A 626 -10.02 0.89 6.34
CA TYR A 626 -10.28 2.31 6.13
C TYR A 626 -11.72 2.72 6.47
N LEU A 627 -12.71 1.98 5.98
CA LEU A 627 -14.13 2.27 6.23
C LEU A 627 -14.62 1.42 7.41
N ILE A 628 -14.42 1.95 8.61
CA ILE A 628 -14.55 1.23 9.87
C ILE A 628 -16.02 1.22 10.31
N LYS A 629 -16.75 0.17 9.93
CA LYS A 629 -18.11 -0.11 10.42
C LYS A 629 -18.11 -0.50 11.90
N ASP A 630 -19.27 -0.36 12.55
CA ASP A 630 -19.42 -0.66 13.99
C ASP A 630 -19.15 -2.12 14.36
N ASP A 631 -19.37 -3.04 13.43
CA ASP A 631 -19.09 -4.48 13.59
C ASP A 631 -17.66 -4.89 13.21
N ASN A 632 -16.80 -3.95 12.80
CA ASN A 632 -15.41 -4.25 12.46
C ASN A 632 -14.65 -4.82 13.66
N LEU A 633 -14.00 -5.97 13.45
CA LEU A 633 -13.25 -6.73 14.48
C LEU A 633 -11.73 -6.55 14.36
N ASN A 634 -11.24 -5.91 13.30
CA ASN A 634 -9.82 -5.76 13.01
C ASN A 634 -9.20 -4.52 13.69
N ILE A 635 -10.04 -3.55 14.06
CA ILE A 635 -9.62 -2.27 14.65
C ILE A 635 -9.83 -2.30 16.17
N PRO A 636 -8.89 -1.79 16.99
CA PRO A 636 -9.06 -1.68 18.43
C PRO A 636 -10.34 -0.93 18.83
N LYS A 637 -11.05 -1.44 19.85
CA LYS A 637 -12.31 -0.85 20.33
C LYS A 637 -12.19 0.63 20.70
N SER A 638 -11.04 1.04 21.25
CA SER A 638 -10.73 2.42 21.64
C SER A 638 -10.56 3.38 20.45
N PHE A 639 -10.37 2.88 19.23
CA PHE A 639 -10.18 3.68 18.03
C PHE A 639 -11.34 3.55 17.04
N LYS A 640 -12.05 2.41 17.05
CA LYS A 640 -13.08 2.04 16.07
C LYS A 640 -14.14 3.13 15.80
N SER A 641 -14.59 3.83 16.84
CA SER A 641 -15.62 4.88 16.72
C SER A 641 -15.18 6.12 15.95
N ASN A 642 -13.91 6.20 15.51
CA ASN A 642 -13.44 7.22 14.56
C ASN A 642 -14.01 7.04 13.15
N LYS A 643 -14.52 5.85 12.80
CA LYS A 643 -15.05 5.45 11.47
C LYS A 643 -14.02 5.43 10.33
N VAL A 644 -12.94 6.20 10.42
CA VAL A 644 -11.80 6.17 9.48
C VAL A 644 -10.47 6.24 10.23
N PRO A 645 -9.36 5.74 9.64
CA PRO A 645 -8.05 5.77 10.28
C PRO A 645 -7.40 7.15 10.28
N GLY A 646 -7.77 8.05 9.36
CA GLY A 646 -6.96 9.21 9.00
C GLY A 646 -5.79 8.77 8.11
N ILE A 647 -4.57 8.84 8.63
CA ILE A 647 -3.37 8.30 7.97
C ILE A 647 -3.09 6.90 8.49
N LEU A 648 -3.08 5.91 7.59
CA LEU A 648 -2.73 4.53 7.93
C LEU A 648 -1.28 4.24 7.52
N PHE A 649 -0.41 4.03 8.51
CA PHE A 649 0.96 3.56 8.35
C PHE A 649 1.02 2.05 8.57
N GLU A 650 2.08 1.38 8.10
CA GLU A 650 2.29 -0.06 8.37
C GLU A 650 2.37 -0.42 9.87
N ASN A 651 2.68 0.54 10.75
CA ASN A 651 2.84 0.35 12.20
C ASN A 651 1.85 1.14 13.09
N LYS A 652 1.16 2.13 12.52
CA LYS A 652 0.36 3.13 13.24
C LYS A 652 -0.89 3.53 12.46
N SER A 653 -2.01 3.69 13.15
CA SER A 653 -3.19 4.38 12.62
C SER A 653 -3.32 5.71 13.34
N ASP A 654 -3.37 6.82 12.60
CA ASP A 654 -3.40 8.17 13.15
C ASP A 654 -4.58 8.98 12.59
N TYR A 655 -5.56 9.27 13.44
CA TYR A 655 -6.77 10.03 13.13
C TYR A 655 -6.44 11.52 13.01
N THR A 656 -5.77 11.83 11.89
CA THR A 656 -5.29 13.14 11.47
C THR A 656 -5.24 13.16 9.94
N ALA A 657 -4.93 14.32 9.37
CA ALA A 657 -4.53 14.46 7.98
C ALA A 657 -3.24 15.29 7.89
N PHE A 658 -2.43 15.07 6.84
CA PHE A 658 -1.13 15.75 6.69
C PHE A 658 -1.24 17.28 6.68
N PHE A 659 -2.40 17.81 6.29
CA PHE A 659 -2.66 19.24 6.16
C PHE A 659 -3.61 19.81 7.24
N SER A 660 -4.27 18.96 8.04
CA SER A 660 -5.24 19.42 9.04
C SER A 660 -5.61 18.33 10.05
N ASN A 661 -5.78 18.72 11.32
CA ASN A 661 -6.33 17.86 12.38
C ASN A 661 -7.85 17.98 12.53
N GLN A 662 -8.53 18.73 11.66
CA GLN A 662 -9.97 18.96 11.75
C GLN A 662 -10.75 17.74 11.22
N ILE A 663 -11.84 17.38 11.91
CA ILE A 663 -12.64 16.19 11.59
C ILE A 663 -13.18 16.26 10.15
N ASP A 664 -13.55 17.45 9.67
CA ASP A 664 -14.00 17.65 8.30
C ASP A 664 -12.94 17.22 7.28
N ALA A 665 -11.69 17.64 7.46
CA ALA A 665 -10.57 17.25 6.61
C ALA A 665 -10.28 15.74 6.69
N ILE A 666 -10.26 15.16 7.90
CA ILE A 666 -9.94 13.74 8.14
C ILE A 666 -10.94 12.79 7.45
N HIS A 667 -12.21 13.15 7.39
CA HIS A 667 -13.21 12.34 6.70
C HIS A 667 -13.33 12.68 5.21
N MET A 668 -13.24 13.96 4.85
CA MET A 668 -13.35 14.40 3.46
C MET A 668 -12.23 13.82 2.59
N ILE A 669 -11.01 13.68 3.13
CA ILE A 669 -9.89 13.09 2.40
C ILE A 669 -10.15 11.62 2.00
N GLN A 670 -11.08 10.93 2.67
CA GLN A 670 -11.52 9.56 2.34
C GLN A 670 -12.69 9.51 1.34
N VAL A 671 -13.09 10.68 0.83
CA VAL A 671 -14.22 10.86 -0.09
C VAL A 671 -13.77 11.41 -1.44
N ILE A 672 -12.72 12.24 -1.47
CA ILE A 672 -12.27 12.88 -2.71
C ILE A 672 -11.48 11.94 -3.63
N PRO A 673 -11.59 12.09 -4.96
CA PRO A 673 -12.64 12.82 -5.67
C PRO A 673 -13.95 12.04 -5.70
N ILE A 674 -15.07 12.76 -5.83
CA ILE A 674 -16.37 12.13 -6.12
C ILE A 674 -16.50 11.93 -7.62
N THR A 675 -16.53 10.67 -8.03
CA THR A 675 -16.56 10.20 -9.42
C THR A 675 -17.62 9.10 -9.55
N PRO A 676 -17.94 8.59 -10.76
CA PRO A 676 -18.94 7.54 -10.91
C PRO A 676 -18.66 6.27 -10.08
N ILE A 677 -17.40 5.99 -9.73
CA ILE A 677 -17.02 4.83 -8.91
C ILE A 677 -17.29 5.01 -7.41
N THR A 678 -17.60 6.22 -6.90
CA THR A 678 -17.75 6.43 -5.45
C THR A 678 -18.73 5.47 -4.75
N PRO A 679 -19.91 5.14 -5.32
CA PRO A 679 -20.83 4.15 -4.74
C PRO A 679 -20.30 2.71 -4.69
N PHE A 680 -19.21 2.37 -5.40
CA PHE A 680 -18.62 1.03 -5.39
C PHE A 680 -17.95 0.68 -4.07
N PHE A 681 -17.22 1.65 -3.48
CA PHE A 681 -16.44 1.41 -2.27
C PHE A 681 -17.08 2.04 -1.03
N ARG A 682 -17.86 3.11 -1.17
CA ARG A 682 -18.61 3.69 -0.03
C ARG A 682 -19.98 3.04 0.06
N ALA A 683 -20.05 1.91 0.75
CA ALA A 683 -21.30 1.18 0.95
C ALA A 683 -22.34 2.03 1.72
N GLU A 684 -23.62 1.92 1.34
CA GLU A 684 -24.73 2.70 1.93
C GLU A 684 -24.74 2.65 3.46
N ARG A 685 -24.58 1.45 4.04
CA ARG A 685 -24.50 1.23 5.49
C ARG A 685 -23.37 2.03 6.14
N PHE A 686 -22.18 2.06 5.53
CA PHE A 686 -21.06 2.81 6.09
C PHE A 686 -21.31 4.32 6.03
N ILE A 687 -21.85 4.82 4.90
CA ILE A 687 -22.21 6.24 4.77
C ILE A 687 -23.22 6.63 5.85
N GLU A 688 -24.23 5.79 6.12
CA GLU A 688 -25.21 6.04 7.17
C GLU A 688 -24.59 6.06 8.57
N GLU A 689 -23.76 5.07 8.90
CA GLU A 689 -23.05 4.99 10.18
C GLU A 689 -22.11 6.20 10.39
N GLU A 690 -21.33 6.57 9.38
CA GLU A 690 -20.43 7.73 9.41
C GLU A 690 -21.21 9.04 9.53
N TRP A 691 -22.28 9.19 8.73
CA TRP A 691 -23.13 10.38 8.72
C TRP A 691 -23.72 10.65 10.09
N ASN A 692 -24.35 9.64 10.68
CA ASN A 692 -25.05 9.76 11.96
C ASN A 692 -24.10 9.97 13.15
N SER A 693 -22.87 9.47 13.07
CA SER A 693 -21.93 9.50 14.20
C SER A 693 -20.91 10.64 14.16
N LYS A 694 -20.53 11.12 12.98
CA LYS A 694 -19.42 12.10 12.83
C LYS A 694 -19.76 13.29 11.96
N ILE A 695 -20.52 13.09 10.87
CA ILE A 695 -20.52 14.04 9.76
C ILE A 695 -21.73 14.96 9.72
N SER A 696 -22.92 14.53 10.16
CA SER A 696 -24.17 15.28 9.93
C SER A 696 -24.14 16.72 10.47
N GLU A 697 -23.64 16.93 11.68
CA GLU A 697 -23.54 18.25 12.31
C GLU A 697 -22.41 19.09 11.68
N ILE A 698 -21.29 18.44 11.38
CA ILE A 698 -20.14 19.08 10.73
C ILE A 698 -20.54 19.60 9.36
N ALA A 699 -21.11 18.74 8.51
CA ALA A 699 -21.55 19.11 7.16
C ALA A 699 -22.51 20.30 7.16
N GLN A 700 -23.41 20.40 8.14
CA GLN A 700 -24.37 21.53 8.23
C GLN A 700 -23.73 22.84 8.71
N SER A 701 -22.62 22.78 9.46
CA SER A 701 -21.97 23.96 10.04
C SER A 701 -20.81 24.52 9.20
N LEU A 702 -20.21 23.69 8.35
CA LEU A 702 -19.09 24.07 7.49
C LEU A 702 -19.45 25.12 6.45
N LYS A 703 -18.47 25.95 6.13
CA LYS A 703 -18.56 27.03 5.11
C LYS A 703 -17.51 26.91 4.00
N ASN A 704 -16.76 25.81 3.98
CA ASN A 704 -15.71 25.52 3.00
C ASN A 704 -16.18 24.40 2.04
N GLY A 705 -15.36 24.10 1.03
CA GLY A 705 -15.67 23.09 0.00
C GLY A 705 -15.92 21.68 0.53
N TYR A 706 -15.43 21.35 1.73
CA TYR A 706 -15.60 20.04 2.34
C TYR A 706 -17.06 19.77 2.69
N CYS A 707 -17.82 20.82 3.05
CA CYS A 707 -19.27 20.75 3.22
C CYS A 707 -19.95 20.08 2.01
N THR A 708 -19.65 20.56 0.81
CA THR A 708 -20.29 20.07 -0.42
C THR A 708 -19.90 18.64 -0.71
N LEU A 709 -18.64 18.25 -0.49
CA LEU A 709 -18.20 16.86 -0.66
C LEU A 709 -18.89 15.91 0.32
N LEU A 710 -19.03 16.31 1.59
CA LEU A 710 -19.72 15.52 2.60
C LEU A 710 -21.22 15.36 2.29
N PHE A 711 -21.89 16.42 1.82
CA PHE A 711 -23.26 16.30 1.32
C PHE A 711 -23.34 15.46 0.04
N LEU A 712 -22.38 15.58 -0.86
CA LEU A 712 -22.40 14.87 -2.13
C LEU A 712 -22.22 13.36 -1.95
N GLN A 713 -21.36 12.90 -1.04
CA GLN A 713 -21.33 11.47 -0.68
C GLN A 713 -22.66 11.00 -0.07
N TYR A 714 -23.31 11.84 0.75
CA TYR A 714 -24.59 11.49 1.37
C TYR A 714 -25.73 11.38 0.34
N SER A 715 -25.57 11.99 -0.83
CA SER A 715 -26.53 11.85 -1.94
C SER A 715 -26.62 10.42 -2.48
N ILE A 716 -25.64 9.56 -2.19
CA ILE A 716 -25.71 8.12 -2.52
C ILE A 716 -26.85 7.43 -1.77
N ILE A 717 -27.15 7.86 -0.53
CA ILE A 717 -28.21 7.27 0.29
C ILE A 717 -29.47 8.13 0.37
N ASN A 718 -29.35 9.45 0.26
CA ASN A 718 -30.48 10.38 0.30
C ASN A 718 -30.36 11.53 -0.71
N PRO A 719 -30.45 11.24 -2.02
CA PRO A 719 -30.22 12.22 -3.07
C PRO A 719 -31.25 13.35 -3.05
N LYS A 720 -32.52 13.06 -2.69
CA LYS A 720 -33.60 14.06 -2.61
C LYS A 720 -33.33 15.12 -1.54
N LEU A 721 -32.88 14.71 -0.35
CA LEU A 721 -32.55 15.64 0.74
C LEU A 721 -31.37 16.53 0.35
N VAL A 722 -30.32 15.95 -0.25
CA VAL A 722 -29.15 16.71 -0.67
C VAL A 722 -29.50 17.69 -1.79
N LEU A 723 -30.27 17.24 -2.79
CA LEU A 723 -30.78 18.10 -3.87
C LEU A 723 -31.59 19.27 -3.30
N HIS A 724 -32.54 18.98 -2.40
CA HIS A 724 -33.36 20.01 -1.75
C HIS A 724 -32.48 21.03 -0.99
N THR A 725 -31.48 20.53 -0.27
CA THR A 725 -30.54 21.35 0.50
C THR A 725 -29.75 22.29 -0.42
N MET A 726 -29.15 21.77 -1.49
CA MET A 726 -28.41 22.58 -2.46
C MET A 726 -29.31 23.58 -3.19
N MET A 727 -30.51 23.18 -3.61
CA MET A 727 -31.49 24.09 -4.22
C MET A 727 -31.90 25.23 -3.27
N LYS A 728 -32.03 24.95 -1.97
CA LYS A 728 -32.33 25.97 -0.96
C LYS A 728 -31.20 27.00 -0.86
N PHE A 729 -29.93 26.59 -0.91
CA PHE A 729 -28.79 27.53 -0.95
C PHE A 729 -28.89 28.47 -2.15
N LEU A 730 -29.15 27.93 -3.35
CA LEU A 730 -29.29 28.73 -4.57
C LEU A 730 -30.48 29.69 -4.51
N LYS A 731 -31.65 29.24 -4.04
CA LYS A 731 -32.84 30.10 -3.86
C LYS A 731 -32.59 31.26 -2.91
N LEU A 732 -31.77 31.05 -1.87
CA LEU A 732 -31.37 32.09 -0.93
C LEU A 732 -30.21 32.95 -1.45
N LYS A 733 -29.80 32.79 -2.72
CA LYS A 733 -28.64 33.46 -3.33
C LYS A 733 -27.35 33.31 -2.52
N LYS A 734 -27.21 32.18 -1.82
CA LYS A 734 -25.99 31.82 -1.10
C LYS A 734 -25.04 31.08 -2.04
N GLU A 735 -23.77 31.43 -1.97
CA GLU A 735 -22.72 30.67 -2.66
C GLU A 735 -22.61 29.27 -2.05
N ILE A 736 -22.49 28.27 -2.91
CA ILE A 736 -22.19 26.89 -2.50
C ILE A 736 -20.67 26.76 -2.53
N PRO A 737 -20.01 26.55 -1.38
CA PRO A 737 -18.55 26.44 -1.35
C PRO A 737 -18.13 25.13 -2.01
N LEU A 738 -17.14 25.17 -2.89
CA LEU A 738 -16.65 24.01 -3.63
C LEU A 738 -15.22 23.69 -3.24
N ASP A 739 -14.89 22.40 -3.19
CA ASP A 739 -13.49 21.96 -3.26
C ASP A 739 -12.90 22.38 -4.61
N ASP A 740 -11.60 22.62 -4.66
CA ASP A 740 -10.96 23.13 -5.86
C ASP A 740 -10.99 22.14 -7.04
N GLY A 741 -11.11 20.83 -6.78
CA GLY A 741 -11.35 19.78 -7.77
C GLY A 741 -12.82 19.51 -8.08
N LEU A 742 -13.75 20.35 -7.60
CA LEU A 742 -15.18 20.16 -7.76
C LEU A 742 -15.82 21.29 -8.58
N SER A 743 -16.81 20.94 -9.40
CA SER A 743 -17.68 21.90 -10.10
C SER A 743 -19.12 21.74 -9.64
N LEU A 744 -19.87 22.85 -9.66
CA LEU A 744 -21.27 22.84 -9.27
C LEU A 744 -22.11 22.05 -10.28
N SER A 745 -21.81 22.15 -11.58
CA SER A 745 -22.47 21.34 -12.60
C SER A 745 -22.27 19.85 -12.36
N TRP A 746 -21.06 19.40 -12.01
CA TRP A 746 -20.82 18.00 -11.64
C TRP A 746 -21.53 17.61 -10.34
N CYS A 747 -21.61 18.48 -9.33
CA CYS A 747 -22.36 18.18 -8.11
C CYS A 747 -23.82 17.84 -8.41
N PHE A 748 -24.51 18.70 -9.17
CA PHE A 748 -25.89 18.43 -9.58
C PHE A 748 -25.97 17.22 -10.50
N GLY A 749 -25.06 17.09 -11.45
CA GLY A 749 -24.99 15.94 -12.35
C GLY A 749 -24.87 14.60 -11.60
N PHE A 750 -23.99 14.55 -10.60
CA PHE A 750 -23.83 13.39 -9.74
C PHE A 750 -25.09 13.13 -8.91
N ILE A 751 -25.68 14.14 -8.25
CA ILE A 751 -26.92 13.96 -7.49
C ILE A 751 -28.05 13.42 -8.36
N PHE A 752 -28.22 13.96 -9.57
CA PHE A 752 -29.23 13.48 -10.51
C PHE A 752 -28.99 12.02 -10.93
N SER A 753 -27.72 11.62 -11.07
CA SER A 753 -27.36 10.22 -11.33
C SER A 753 -27.64 9.25 -10.19
N GLN A 754 -27.91 9.76 -8.97
CA GLN A 754 -28.27 8.97 -7.80
C GLN A 754 -29.79 8.89 -7.58
N LEU A 755 -30.60 9.68 -8.28
CA LEU A 755 -32.06 9.65 -8.10
C LEU A 755 -32.65 8.35 -8.67
N ASP A 756 -33.63 7.79 -7.96
CA ASP A 756 -34.46 6.65 -8.39
C ASP A 756 -35.92 7.12 -8.54
N GLU A 757 -36.63 6.61 -9.55
CA GLU A 757 -38.06 6.89 -9.73
C GLU A 757 -38.90 6.36 -8.55
N ASN A 758 -38.40 5.35 -7.82
CA ASN A 758 -39.13 4.63 -6.77
C ASN A 758 -38.76 5.01 -5.31
N ARG A 759 -37.77 5.86 -5.07
CA ARG A 759 -37.32 6.26 -3.71
C ARG A 759 -37.31 7.76 -3.53
#